data_AF-A0A1V6CES2-F1
#
_entry.id   AF-A0A1V6CES2-F1
#
_cell.length_a   1.000
_cell.length_b   1.000
_cell.length_c   1.000
_cell.angle_alpha   90.00
_cell.angle_beta   90.00
_cell.angle_gamma   90.00
#
_symmetry.space_group_name_H-M   'P 1'
#
loop_
_entity.id
_entity.type
_entity.pdbx_description
1 polymer ?
#
loop_
_entity_poly.entity_id
_entity_poly.type
_entity_poly.pdbx_seq_one_letter_code
_entity_poly.pdbx_strand_id
1 'polypeptide(L)'
;MVITDPYTHFRLVYVLNKGASITGSLLDSRSVVVEAAELSEKVKDMVITYLAAKQLMKDYGPDKQKGPDAMQIRAFAETTHADALADILRYQLEPFQKGTAHTKDGLNLDLLVAMTKPTPDQRHAALIRPTLENAYKEFSNVFETVKIEKVISPADSKNLFTGLVQSDVSAKAVRSTLEQKAVGLGLATAEDPKKLNSKYSHFFQLLDDRLQKSPAIIIWNLLKEMAYPPYGIPPQLCMTLLLIYVRSRVVPSQVEIQLNPQHNVVTQNGQRLKSNRITRAGVVDVKYQSDMEKHVESLVVVSGPDWNNVQPFAKLIWEDAKPASNPHDIDIQVNTFLSHMAKQAPAIHSMTVNLKALSDSTGDPLAKEDTDLLQKVEELFTSEDLDVFDAKRRAFAPDIAEFKKEFDRVHALRHLAGLSTQVVSMLSQLKGADVGSDQSLLMERDLLVPRYRLTSLISSPSGVASLLNETEKFLQHLHTAEDVQRKRNQETLEKIKIHLNETEILLQGIGKLNQILTIGPPQGHDLADAYDALRKSVDRELSGESTEHHKLSYVPPKDEAEQLRKRTQGILSNRLSVLRGQLEKVIQERNKDDIKTLLDLLQLNKLNNVAANLTPAVIETMQKILDDANTQVIKTRVIDCITSDFSVLAQGDIDRFLDQLRNLLEKEFTEQKKEGKKILLSFK
;
A
#
# COMPACT_ATOMS: atom_id res chain seq x y z
N MET A 1 -64.86 -14.05 -17.16
CA MET A 1 -63.77 -14.96 -16.71
C MET A 1 -62.42 -14.31 -16.97
N VAL A 2 -61.52 -14.25 -15.98
CA VAL A 2 -60.17 -13.66 -16.12
C VAL A 2 -59.12 -14.74 -15.86
N ILE A 3 -58.09 -14.83 -16.71
CA ILE A 3 -56.95 -15.72 -16.47
C ILE A 3 -55.89 -14.92 -15.70
N THR A 4 -55.61 -15.33 -14.45
CA THR A 4 -54.73 -14.60 -13.51
C THR A 4 -53.35 -15.24 -13.32
N ASP A 5 -53.16 -16.48 -13.78
CA ASP A 5 -51.87 -17.17 -13.73
C ASP A 5 -51.02 -16.80 -14.96
N PRO A 6 -49.81 -16.23 -14.80
CA PRO A 6 -48.93 -15.86 -15.92
C PRO A 6 -48.44 -17.06 -16.75
N TYR A 7 -48.61 -18.29 -16.26
CA TYR A 7 -48.29 -19.51 -17.00
C TYR A 7 -49.47 -20.07 -17.80
N THR A 8 -50.68 -19.57 -17.56
CA THR A 8 -51.87 -19.96 -18.32
C THR A 8 -52.06 -19.00 -19.49
N HIS A 9 -51.84 -19.49 -20.71
CA HIS A 9 -51.82 -18.63 -21.91
C HIS A 9 -53.12 -18.62 -22.72
N PHE A 10 -54.03 -19.58 -22.53
CA PHE A 10 -55.30 -19.63 -23.25
C PHE A 10 -56.38 -20.36 -22.46
N ARG A 11 -57.64 -20.18 -22.87
CA ARG A 11 -58.76 -21.01 -22.39
C ARG A 11 -59.69 -21.33 -23.55
N LEU A 12 -59.98 -22.62 -23.74
CA LEU A 12 -60.98 -23.09 -24.69
C LEU A 12 -62.12 -23.75 -23.91
N VAL A 13 -63.34 -23.28 -24.11
CA VAL A 13 -64.54 -23.77 -23.41
C VAL A 13 -65.55 -24.26 -24.42
N TYR A 14 -66.08 -25.46 -24.21
CA TYR A 14 -67.19 -26.00 -25.01
C TYR A 14 -68.48 -25.94 -24.19
N VAL A 15 -69.52 -25.33 -24.75
CA VAL A 15 -70.84 -25.18 -24.13
C VAL A 15 -71.84 -26.01 -24.91
N LEU A 16 -72.55 -26.91 -24.21
CA LEU A 16 -73.51 -27.84 -24.82
C LEU A 16 -74.93 -27.28 -24.92
N ASN A 17 -75.26 -26.24 -24.15
CA ASN A 17 -76.60 -25.65 -24.09
C ASN A 17 -76.65 -24.34 -24.87
N LYS A 18 -77.58 -24.23 -25.81
CA LYS A 18 -77.83 -23.03 -26.61
C LYS A 18 -78.54 -21.94 -25.78
N GLY A 19 -78.15 -20.68 -25.98
CA GLY A 19 -78.81 -19.51 -25.36
C GLY A 19 -78.14 -18.99 -24.09
N ALA A 20 -76.90 -19.39 -23.81
CA ALA A 20 -76.13 -18.78 -22.73
C ALA A 20 -75.75 -17.33 -23.10
N SER A 21 -75.88 -16.39 -22.18
CA SER A 21 -75.41 -15.00 -22.38
C SER A 21 -73.86 -14.95 -22.30
N ILE A 22 -73.20 -15.34 -23.39
CA ILE A 22 -71.74 -15.55 -23.44
C ILE A 22 -70.99 -14.24 -23.76
N THR A 23 -71.44 -13.46 -24.74
CA THR A 23 -70.66 -12.37 -25.35
C THR A 23 -70.32 -11.24 -24.38
N GLY A 24 -71.17 -10.96 -23.38
CA GLY A 24 -70.92 -9.94 -22.34
C GLY A 24 -70.04 -10.40 -21.17
N SER A 25 -69.73 -11.69 -21.07
CA SER A 25 -69.04 -12.29 -19.90
C SER A 25 -67.54 -12.58 -20.14
N LEU A 26 -67.06 -12.35 -21.36
CA LEU A 26 -65.69 -12.59 -21.79
C LEU A 26 -64.81 -11.37 -21.53
N LEU A 27 -63.96 -11.45 -20.51
CA LEU A 27 -63.08 -10.35 -20.08
C LEU A 27 -61.65 -10.47 -20.60
N ASP A 28 -61.25 -11.66 -21.06
CA ASP A 28 -59.89 -11.99 -21.49
C ASP A 28 -59.84 -12.36 -22.98
N SER A 29 -58.98 -11.67 -23.75
CA SER A 29 -58.82 -11.87 -25.21
C SER A 29 -58.27 -13.24 -25.59
N ARG A 30 -57.75 -14.01 -24.62
CA ARG A 30 -57.16 -15.34 -24.83
C ARG A 30 -58.17 -16.49 -24.69
N SER A 31 -59.44 -16.15 -24.52
CA SER A 31 -60.51 -17.12 -24.27
C SER A 31 -61.39 -17.30 -25.51
N VAL A 32 -61.62 -18.56 -25.88
CA VAL A 32 -62.60 -18.96 -26.89
C VAL A 32 -63.68 -19.79 -26.22
N VAL A 33 -64.94 -19.45 -26.48
CA VAL A 33 -66.10 -20.24 -26.09
C VAL A 33 -66.79 -20.75 -27.34
N VAL A 34 -66.83 -22.06 -27.51
CA VAL A 34 -67.56 -22.72 -28.60
C VAL A 34 -68.91 -23.16 -28.06
N GLU A 35 -69.97 -22.51 -28.53
CA GLU A 35 -71.35 -22.87 -28.23
C GLU A 35 -71.85 -23.85 -29.29
N ALA A 36 -72.26 -25.05 -28.84
CA ALA A 36 -72.82 -26.06 -29.71
C ALA A 36 -74.18 -25.62 -30.30
N ALA A 37 -74.42 -25.95 -31.56
CA ALA A 37 -75.74 -25.89 -32.15
C ALA A 37 -76.67 -26.94 -31.53
N GLU A 38 -77.97 -26.80 -31.78
CA GLU A 38 -78.94 -27.84 -31.44
C GLU A 38 -78.58 -29.16 -32.12
N LEU A 39 -78.76 -30.27 -31.38
CA LEU A 39 -78.59 -31.61 -31.92
C LEU A 39 -79.49 -31.80 -33.14
N SER A 40 -78.96 -32.39 -34.20
CA SER A 40 -79.76 -32.78 -35.36
C SER A 40 -80.79 -33.85 -34.96
N GLU A 41 -81.95 -33.89 -35.62
CA GLU A 41 -82.98 -34.92 -35.36
C GLU A 41 -82.40 -36.34 -35.44
N LYS A 42 -81.49 -36.57 -36.39
CA LYS A 42 -80.75 -37.82 -36.53
C LYS A 42 -79.97 -38.20 -35.26
N VAL A 43 -79.25 -37.25 -34.66
CA VAL A 43 -78.49 -37.50 -33.43
C VAL A 43 -79.44 -37.67 -32.25
N LYS A 44 -80.55 -36.93 -32.19
CA LYS A 44 -81.60 -37.12 -31.16
C LYS A 44 -82.17 -38.53 -31.23
N ASP A 45 -82.51 -39.04 -32.42
CA ASP A 45 -83.02 -40.40 -32.62
C ASP A 45 -82.01 -41.47 -32.19
N MET A 46 -80.72 -41.26 -32.47
CA MET A 46 -79.65 -42.15 -32.01
C MET A 46 -79.51 -42.15 -30.48
N VAL A 47 -79.61 -40.98 -29.84
CA VAL A 47 -79.58 -40.86 -28.38
C VAL A 47 -80.82 -41.52 -27.74
N ILE A 48 -82.00 -41.35 -28.34
CA ILE A 48 -83.22 -42.04 -27.89
C ILE A 48 -83.05 -43.55 -28.00
N THR A 49 -82.55 -44.05 -29.14
CA THR A 49 -82.25 -45.48 -29.35
C THR A 49 -81.26 -46.00 -28.32
N TYR A 50 -80.18 -45.26 -28.05
CA TYR A 50 -79.19 -45.60 -27.03
C TYR A 50 -79.79 -45.70 -25.63
N LEU A 51 -80.61 -44.70 -25.23
CA LEU A 51 -81.26 -44.68 -23.91
C LEU A 51 -82.30 -45.80 -23.77
N ALA A 52 -83.08 -46.06 -24.83
CA ALA A 52 -84.05 -47.15 -24.87
C ALA A 52 -83.36 -48.52 -24.76
N ALA A 53 -82.28 -48.75 -25.51
CA ALA A 53 -81.48 -49.97 -25.42
C ALA A 53 -80.86 -50.16 -24.02
N LYS A 54 -80.33 -49.08 -23.41
CA LYS A 54 -79.81 -49.10 -22.04
C LYS A 54 -80.89 -49.45 -21.01
N GLN A 55 -82.10 -48.95 -21.20
CA GLN A 55 -83.24 -49.26 -20.33
C GLN A 55 -83.68 -50.73 -20.50
N LEU A 56 -83.73 -51.23 -21.74
CA LEU A 56 -84.00 -52.65 -22.03
C LEU A 56 -82.96 -53.58 -21.38
N MET A 57 -81.67 -53.25 -21.47
CA MET A 57 -80.61 -54.01 -20.77
C MET A 57 -80.85 -54.07 -19.25
N LYS A 58 -81.35 -52.98 -18.66
CA LYS A 58 -81.66 -52.91 -17.22
C LYS A 58 -82.93 -53.69 -16.86
N ASP A 59 -83.93 -53.71 -17.73
CA ASP A 59 -85.23 -54.33 -17.46
C ASP A 59 -85.21 -55.85 -17.72
N TYR A 60 -84.40 -56.29 -18.68
CA TYR A 60 -84.18 -57.70 -19.01
C TYR A 60 -82.89 -58.27 -18.39
N GLY A 61 -82.31 -57.59 -17.41
CA GLY A 61 -81.10 -58.04 -16.72
C GLY A 61 -81.26 -59.45 -16.11
N PRO A 62 -80.16 -60.21 -15.96
CA PRO A 62 -80.20 -61.61 -15.52
C PRO A 62 -80.86 -61.81 -14.15
N ASP A 63 -80.88 -60.77 -13.32
CA ASP A 63 -81.48 -60.76 -11.98
C ASP A 63 -83.00 -60.51 -12.00
N LYS A 64 -83.55 -59.98 -13.10
CA LYS A 64 -84.97 -59.61 -13.22
C LYS A 64 -85.79 -60.53 -14.09
N GLN A 65 -85.24 -60.98 -15.22
CA GLN A 65 -85.96 -61.82 -16.18
C GLN A 65 -85.06 -62.98 -16.66
N LYS A 66 -85.62 -64.19 -16.67
CA LYS A 66 -84.93 -65.44 -17.05
C LYS A 66 -85.66 -66.13 -18.20
N GLY A 67 -84.92 -66.88 -19.02
CA GLY A 67 -85.45 -67.63 -20.16
C GLY A 67 -84.83 -67.22 -21.50
N PRO A 68 -85.06 -68.01 -22.56
CA PRO A 68 -84.47 -67.79 -23.88
C PRO A 68 -84.89 -66.46 -24.52
N ASP A 69 -86.16 -66.05 -24.35
CA ASP A 69 -86.67 -64.77 -24.89
C ASP A 69 -86.01 -63.56 -24.22
N ALA A 70 -85.83 -63.61 -22.89
CA ALA A 70 -85.11 -62.57 -22.14
C ALA A 70 -83.61 -62.53 -22.49
N MET A 71 -83.02 -63.64 -22.95
CA MET A 71 -81.66 -63.67 -23.45
C MET A 71 -81.54 -63.05 -24.85
N GLN A 72 -82.51 -63.30 -25.74
CA GLN A 72 -82.55 -62.68 -27.07
C GLN A 72 -82.75 -61.16 -27.00
N ILE A 73 -83.65 -60.69 -26.13
CA ILE A 73 -83.89 -59.25 -25.93
C ILE A 73 -82.65 -58.55 -25.36
N ARG A 74 -81.91 -59.19 -24.44
CA ARG A 74 -80.62 -58.68 -23.96
C ARG A 74 -79.57 -58.56 -25.07
N ALA A 75 -79.38 -59.62 -25.87
CA ALA A 75 -78.40 -59.61 -26.96
C ALA A 75 -78.74 -58.55 -28.04
N PHE A 76 -80.04 -58.35 -28.32
CA PHE A 76 -80.52 -57.27 -29.17
C PHE A 76 -80.21 -55.89 -28.56
N ALA A 77 -80.51 -55.71 -27.28
CA ALA A 77 -80.28 -54.45 -26.58
C ALA A 77 -78.79 -54.11 -26.48
N GLU A 78 -77.91 -55.09 -26.25
CA GLU A 78 -76.45 -54.92 -26.22
C GLU A 78 -75.90 -54.50 -27.57
N THR A 79 -76.30 -55.18 -28.67
CA THR A 79 -75.90 -54.80 -30.03
C THR A 79 -76.41 -53.41 -30.39
N THR A 80 -77.70 -53.13 -30.13
CA THR A 80 -78.32 -51.83 -30.43
C THR A 80 -77.69 -50.70 -29.62
N HIS A 81 -77.33 -50.96 -28.35
CA HIS A 81 -76.62 -50.01 -27.50
C HIS A 81 -75.23 -49.68 -28.05
N ALA A 82 -74.48 -50.71 -28.45
CA ALA A 82 -73.14 -50.56 -29.02
C ALA A 82 -73.17 -49.79 -30.35
N ASP A 83 -74.08 -50.15 -31.25
CA ASP A 83 -74.24 -49.50 -32.57
C ASP A 83 -74.66 -48.04 -32.42
N ALA A 84 -75.67 -47.76 -31.58
CA ALA A 84 -76.12 -46.39 -31.33
C ALA A 84 -75.02 -45.54 -30.67
N LEU A 85 -74.22 -46.11 -29.78
CA LEU A 85 -73.08 -45.42 -29.18
C LEU A 85 -71.99 -45.11 -30.23
N ALA A 86 -71.67 -46.07 -31.10
CA ALA A 86 -70.69 -45.87 -32.17
C ALA A 86 -71.13 -44.74 -33.12
N ASP A 87 -72.40 -44.69 -33.47
CA ASP A 87 -72.96 -43.62 -34.29
C ASP A 87 -72.99 -42.27 -33.56
N ILE A 88 -73.40 -42.21 -32.29
CA ILE A 88 -73.32 -40.97 -31.49
C ILE A 88 -71.89 -40.43 -31.46
N LEU A 89 -70.89 -41.29 -31.23
CA LEU A 89 -69.48 -40.91 -31.24
C LEU A 89 -69.01 -40.44 -32.62
N ARG A 90 -69.59 -40.95 -33.71
CA ARG A 90 -69.32 -40.49 -35.07
C ARG A 90 -69.86 -39.08 -35.33
N TYR A 91 -71.02 -38.74 -34.74
CA TYR A 91 -71.68 -37.45 -34.95
C TYR A 91 -71.48 -36.43 -33.81
N GLN A 92 -70.73 -36.77 -32.77
CA GLN A 92 -70.51 -35.90 -31.60
C GLN A 92 -69.89 -34.52 -31.92
N LEU A 93 -69.25 -34.38 -33.09
CA LEU A 93 -68.64 -33.12 -33.54
C LEU A 93 -69.58 -32.25 -34.35
N GLU A 94 -70.66 -32.82 -34.90
CA GLU A 94 -71.63 -32.12 -35.73
C GLU A 94 -72.21 -30.87 -35.03
N PRO A 95 -72.59 -30.92 -33.73
CA PRO A 95 -73.13 -29.74 -33.04
C PRO A 95 -72.11 -28.60 -32.95
N PHE A 96 -70.82 -28.92 -32.80
CA PHE A 96 -69.76 -27.92 -32.73
C PHE A 96 -69.35 -27.39 -34.09
N GLN A 97 -69.42 -28.20 -35.15
CA GLN A 97 -69.20 -27.77 -36.54
C GLN A 97 -70.22 -26.71 -36.98
N LYS A 98 -71.47 -26.86 -36.51
CA LYS A 98 -72.58 -25.94 -36.80
C LYS A 98 -72.77 -24.86 -35.72
N GLY A 99 -71.92 -24.88 -34.70
CA GLY A 99 -72.01 -24.00 -33.54
C GLY A 99 -71.57 -22.56 -33.82
N THR A 100 -71.39 -21.79 -32.75
CA THR A 100 -70.84 -20.43 -32.82
C THR A 100 -69.64 -20.28 -31.90
N ALA A 101 -68.63 -19.55 -32.35
CA ALA A 101 -67.43 -19.24 -31.57
C ALA A 101 -67.54 -17.81 -31.03
N HIS A 102 -67.41 -17.67 -29.73
CA HIS A 102 -67.42 -16.38 -29.04
C HIS A 102 -66.02 -16.07 -28.53
N THR A 103 -65.53 -14.88 -28.85
CA THR A 103 -64.27 -14.33 -28.35
C THR A 103 -64.53 -12.91 -27.85
N LYS A 104 -63.67 -12.39 -26.95
CA LYS A 104 -63.81 -11.02 -26.43
C LYS A 104 -63.78 -9.97 -27.54
N ASP A 105 -62.87 -10.13 -28.49
CA ASP A 105 -62.60 -9.14 -29.54
C ASP A 105 -63.42 -9.39 -30.81
N GLY A 106 -64.38 -10.32 -30.78
CA GLY A 106 -65.27 -10.60 -31.92
C GLY A 106 -64.58 -11.26 -33.12
N LEU A 107 -63.50 -12.01 -32.90
CA LEU A 107 -62.81 -12.78 -33.93
C LEU A 107 -63.75 -13.80 -34.57
N ASN A 108 -63.80 -13.78 -35.91
CA ASN A 108 -64.55 -14.75 -36.69
C ASN A 108 -63.73 -16.04 -36.88
N LEU A 109 -63.99 -17.05 -36.04
CA LEU A 109 -63.32 -18.36 -36.13
C LEU A 109 -64.18 -19.34 -36.95
N ASP A 110 -63.56 -19.97 -37.96
CA ASP A 110 -64.22 -20.99 -38.77
C ASP A 110 -64.28 -22.34 -38.03
N LEU A 111 -65.39 -22.58 -37.34
CA LEU A 111 -65.64 -23.80 -36.58
C LEU A 111 -65.74 -25.04 -37.47
N LEU A 112 -66.24 -24.90 -38.70
CA LEU A 112 -66.34 -26.04 -39.62
C LEU A 112 -64.94 -26.51 -40.01
N VAL A 113 -64.06 -25.59 -40.40
CA VAL A 113 -62.66 -25.89 -40.75
C VAL A 113 -61.89 -26.38 -39.53
N ALA A 114 -62.14 -25.81 -38.36
CA ALA A 114 -61.47 -26.25 -37.13
C ALA A 114 -61.91 -27.67 -36.74
N MET A 115 -63.20 -27.98 -36.69
CA MET A 115 -63.74 -29.26 -36.21
C MET A 115 -63.63 -30.41 -37.21
N THR A 116 -63.25 -30.14 -38.45
CA THR A 116 -62.96 -31.17 -39.48
C THR A 116 -61.53 -31.67 -39.42
N LYS A 117 -60.67 -31.10 -38.56
CA LYS A 117 -59.29 -31.59 -38.40
C LYS A 117 -59.26 -33.00 -37.77
N PRO A 118 -58.39 -33.90 -38.27
CA PRO A 118 -58.34 -35.30 -37.84
C PRO A 118 -58.21 -35.54 -36.33
N THR A 119 -57.36 -34.78 -35.65
CA THR A 119 -57.06 -35.01 -34.22
C THR A 119 -57.60 -33.88 -33.34
N PRO A 120 -57.96 -34.16 -32.07
CA PRO A 120 -58.36 -33.11 -31.11
C PRO A 120 -57.36 -31.95 -31.04
N ASP A 121 -56.05 -32.24 -31.03
CA ASP A 121 -55.02 -31.21 -30.93
C ASP A 121 -55.00 -30.27 -32.14
N GLN A 122 -55.18 -30.81 -33.35
CA GLN A 122 -55.27 -29.98 -34.56
C GLN A 122 -56.53 -29.14 -34.57
N ARG A 123 -57.66 -29.66 -34.07
CA ARG A 123 -58.91 -28.91 -33.91
C ARG A 123 -58.74 -27.77 -32.92
N HIS A 124 -58.15 -28.05 -31.76
CA HIS A 124 -57.86 -27.04 -30.74
C HIS A 124 -56.89 -25.98 -31.26
N ALA A 125 -55.80 -26.37 -31.92
CA ALA A 125 -54.83 -25.44 -32.48
C ALA A 125 -55.45 -24.49 -33.52
N ALA A 126 -56.39 -24.97 -34.33
CA ALA A 126 -57.11 -24.14 -35.31
C ALA A 126 -57.96 -23.03 -34.67
N LEU A 127 -58.40 -23.20 -33.41
CA LEU A 127 -59.13 -22.18 -32.66
C LEU A 127 -58.21 -21.31 -31.81
N ILE A 128 -57.22 -21.93 -31.17
CA ILE A 128 -56.33 -21.28 -30.22
C ILE A 128 -55.38 -20.33 -30.96
N ARG A 129 -54.77 -20.75 -32.06
CA ARG A 129 -53.72 -19.98 -32.73
C ARG A 129 -54.19 -18.61 -33.22
N PRO A 130 -55.30 -18.48 -33.98
CA PRO A 130 -55.79 -17.16 -34.40
C PRO A 130 -56.16 -16.27 -33.21
N THR A 131 -56.68 -16.88 -32.13
CA THR A 131 -57.03 -16.15 -30.91
C THR A 131 -55.81 -15.59 -30.21
N LEU A 132 -54.74 -16.38 -30.08
CA LEU A 132 -53.50 -15.93 -29.46
C LEU A 132 -52.74 -14.93 -30.32
N GLU A 133 -52.73 -15.09 -31.65
CA GLU A 133 -52.13 -14.13 -32.58
C GLU A 133 -52.80 -12.76 -32.48
N ASN A 134 -54.13 -12.72 -32.33
CA ASN A 134 -54.86 -11.47 -32.07
C ASN A 134 -54.60 -10.90 -30.67
N ALA A 135 -54.58 -11.75 -29.64
CA ALA A 135 -54.41 -11.32 -28.26
C ALA A 135 -52.99 -10.76 -28.00
N TYR A 136 -51.96 -11.32 -28.61
CA TYR A 136 -50.55 -10.95 -28.41
C TYR A 136 -49.96 -10.14 -29.57
N LYS A 137 -50.72 -9.15 -30.04
CA LYS A 137 -50.37 -8.33 -31.21
C LYS A 137 -49.02 -7.59 -31.11
N GLU A 138 -48.55 -7.27 -29.91
CA GLU A 138 -47.27 -6.56 -29.72
C GLU A 138 -46.05 -7.50 -29.73
N PHE A 139 -46.24 -8.82 -29.67
CA PHE A 139 -45.12 -9.78 -29.66
C PHE A 139 -44.20 -9.59 -30.88
N SER A 140 -44.78 -9.38 -32.06
CA SER A 140 -44.03 -9.17 -33.31
C SER A 140 -43.40 -7.78 -33.42
N ASN A 141 -43.79 -6.84 -32.57
CA ASN A 141 -43.14 -5.53 -32.46
C ASN A 141 -41.92 -5.58 -31.52
N VAL A 142 -41.92 -6.51 -30.56
CA VAL A 142 -40.81 -6.73 -29.62
C VAL A 142 -39.74 -7.67 -30.20
N PHE A 143 -40.15 -8.68 -30.98
CA PHE A 143 -39.24 -9.69 -31.54
C PHE A 143 -39.43 -9.90 -33.05
N GLU A 144 -38.33 -10.19 -33.73
CA GLU A 144 -38.33 -10.53 -35.15
C GLU A 144 -38.72 -12.00 -35.34
N THR A 145 -40.02 -12.28 -35.28
CA THR A 145 -40.59 -13.64 -35.28
C THR A 145 -40.17 -14.50 -36.48
N VAL A 146 -39.97 -13.89 -37.65
CA VAL A 146 -39.51 -14.57 -38.87
C VAL A 146 -38.10 -15.15 -38.72
N LYS A 147 -37.25 -14.54 -37.87
CA LYS A 147 -35.89 -15.02 -37.58
C LYS A 147 -35.84 -16.01 -36.41
N ILE A 148 -36.99 -16.41 -35.86
CA ILE A 148 -37.11 -17.43 -34.81
C ILE A 148 -37.53 -18.75 -35.48
N GLU A 149 -36.57 -19.57 -35.93
CA GLU A 149 -36.82 -20.74 -36.81
C GLU A 149 -37.68 -21.87 -36.20
N LYS A 150 -37.89 -21.87 -34.88
CA LYS A 150 -38.51 -22.93 -34.06
C LYS A 150 -39.13 -22.33 -32.80
N VAL A 151 -40.11 -23.02 -32.25
CA VAL A 151 -40.76 -22.64 -30.98
C VAL A 151 -39.73 -22.56 -29.84
N ILE A 152 -39.84 -21.53 -29.01
CA ILE A 152 -39.01 -21.36 -27.82
C ILE A 152 -39.48 -22.33 -26.74
N SER A 153 -38.56 -23.12 -26.21
CA SER A 153 -38.76 -24.05 -25.11
C SER A 153 -38.09 -23.53 -23.82
N PRO A 154 -38.46 -24.07 -22.65
CA PRO A 154 -37.79 -23.71 -21.39
C PRO A 154 -36.27 -23.99 -21.40
N ALA A 155 -35.81 -25.02 -22.12
CA ALA A 155 -34.38 -25.33 -22.23
C ALA A 155 -33.60 -24.25 -22.99
N ASP A 156 -34.24 -23.57 -23.94
CA ASP A 156 -33.61 -22.50 -24.72
C ASP A 156 -33.26 -21.31 -23.85
N SER A 157 -34.05 -21.04 -22.80
CA SER A 157 -33.79 -19.95 -21.84
C SER A 157 -32.46 -20.15 -21.10
N LYS A 158 -32.15 -21.40 -20.71
CA LYS A 158 -30.85 -21.76 -20.13
C LYS A 158 -29.72 -21.62 -21.17
N ASN A 159 -29.94 -22.13 -22.37
CA ASN A 159 -28.93 -22.14 -23.43
C ASN A 159 -28.56 -20.71 -23.89
N LEU A 160 -29.54 -19.80 -24.01
CA LEU A 160 -29.32 -18.39 -24.31
C LEU A 160 -28.46 -17.73 -23.23
N PHE A 161 -28.77 -17.98 -21.95
CA PHE A 161 -27.99 -17.45 -20.83
C PHE A 161 -26.55 -17.99 -20.84
N THR A 162 -26.37 -19.31 -20.92
CA THR A 162 -25.03 -19.93 -20.96
C THR A 162 -24.20 -19.44 -22.15
N GLY A 163 -24.81 -19.35 -23.34
CA GLY A 163 -24.11 -18.90 -24.54
C GLY A 163 -23.74 -17.41 -24.54
N LEU A 164 -24.69 -16.53 -24.21
CA LEU A 164 -24.51 -15.07 -24.37
C LEU A 164 -23.96 -14.37 -23.14
N VAL A 165 -24.23 -14.88 -21.93
CA VAL A 165 -23.74 -14.30 -20.68
C VAL A 165 -22.42 -14.94 -20.26
N GLN A 166 -22.39 -16.27 -20.23
CA GLN A 166 -21.21 -17.04 -19.76
C GLN A 166 -20.20 -17.29 -20.89
N SER A 167 -20.53 -16.92 -22.13
CA SER A 167 -19.70 -17.15 -23.33
C SER A 167 -19.32 -18.62 -23.54
N ASP A 168 -20.10 -19.56 -23.00
CA ASP A 168 -19.85 -21.00 -23.14
C ASP A 168 -20.68 -21.58 -24.28
N VAL A 169 -20.00 -21.87 -25.38
CA VAL A 169 -20.57 -22.47 -26.60
C VAL A 169 -20.13 -23.92 -26.83
N SER A 170 -19.60 -24.58 -25.80
CA SER A 170 -19.08 -25.96 -25.89
C SER A 170 -20.18 -26.95 -26.31
N ALA A 171 -21.34 -26.87 -25.66
CA ALA A 171 -22.47 -27.75 -25.92
C ALA A 171 -23.15 -27.47 -27.27
N LYS A 172 -23.42 -28.54 -28.03
CA LYS A 172 -24.14 -28.46 -29.33
C LYS A 172 -25.52 -27.81 -29.20
N ALA A 173 -26.24 -28.09 -28.10
CA ALA A 173 -27.55 -27.51 -27.83
C ALA A 173 -27.48 -25.98 -27.65
N VAL A 174 -26.44 -25.47 -27.00
CA VAL A 174 -26.23 -24.01 -26.84
C VAL A 174 -26.01 -23.37 -28.20
N ARG A 175 -25.05 -23.86 -28.99
CA ARG A 175 -24.78 -23.32 -30.34
C ARG A 175 -26.03 -23.31 -31.23
N SER A 176 -26.77 -24.42 -31.25
CA SER A 176 -28.01 -24.52 -32.02
C SER A 176 -29.08 -23.55 -31.55
N THR A 177 -29.17 -23.28 -30.23
CA THR A 177 -30.13 -22.30 -29.70
C THR A 177 -29.76 -20.90 -30.15
N LEU A 178 -28.48 -20.53 -30.03
CA LEU A 178 -27.99 -19.20 -30.42
C LEU A 178 -28.26 -18.93 -31.91
N GLU A 179 -27.90 -19.87 -32.79
CA GLU A 179 -28.11 -19.77 -34.24
C GLU A 179 -29.60 -19.65 -34.63
N GLN A 180 -30.51 -20.33 -33.92
CA GLN A 180 -31.93 -20.39 -34.29
C GLN A 180 -32.82 -19.34 -33.59
N LYS A 181 -32.31 -18.65 -32.55
CA LYS A 181 -33.14 -17.85 -31.63
C LYS A 181 -32.56 -16.49 -31.30
N ALA A 182 -31.23 -16.37 -31.09
CA ALA A 182 -30.65 -15.16 -30.53
C ALA A 182 -30.86 -13.93 -31.42
N VAL A 183 -30.80 -14.12 -32.75
CA VAL A 183 -31.03 -13.04 -33.72
C VAL A 183 -32.47 -12.56 -33.70
N GLY A 184 -33.45 -13.48 -33.74
CA GLY A 184 -34.87 -13.11 -33.70
C GLY A 184 -35.31 -12.47 -32.38
N LEU A 185 -34.62 -12.78 -31.28
CA LEU A 185 -34.81 -12.12 -29.99
C LEU A 185 -34.07 -10.77 -29.88
N GLY A 186 -33.34 -10.35 -30.91
CA GLY A 186 -32.56 -9.10 -30.93
C GLY A 186 -31.33 -9.13 -30.01
N LEU A 187 -30.86 -10.31 -29.60
CA LEU A 187 -29.74 -10.49 -28.66
C LEU A 187 -28.39 -10.63 -29.36
N ALA A 188 -28.39 -10.94 -30.65
CA ALA A 188 -27.20 -11.11 -31.47
C ALA A 188 -27.48 -10.67 -32.92
N THR A 189 -26.44 -10.63 -33.75
CA THR A 189 -26.56 -10.30 -35.18
C THR A 189 -26.50 -11.56 -36.04
N ALA A 190 -26.99 -11.48 -37.28
CA ALA A 190 -26.91 -12.60 -38.22
C ALA A 190 -25.46 -12.97 -38.60
N GLU A 191 -24.53 -12.00 -38.54
CA GLU A 191 -23.11 -12.20 -38.83
C GLU A 191 -22.42 -13.03 -37.74
N ASP A 192 -22.75 -12.77 -36.48
CA ASP A 192 -22.21 -13.50 -35.34
C ASP A 192 -23.32 -13.79 -34.31
N PRO A 193 -24.09 -14.89 -34.49
CA PRO A 193 -25.19 -15.24 -33.59
C PRO A 193 -24.71 -15.74 -32.22
N LYS A 194 -23.41 -16.03 -32.07
CA LYS A 194 -22.82 -16.61 -30.85
C LYS A 194 -22.35 -15.54 -29.87
N LYS A 195 -22.25 -14.30 -30.31
CA LYS A 195 -21.78 -13.17 -29.53
C LYS A 195 -22.92 -12.23 -29.18
N LEU A 196 -22.97 -11.83 -27.91
CA LEU A 196 -23.95 -10.86 -27.42
C LEU A 196 -23.79 -9.52 -28.14
N ASN A 197 -24.83 -9.11 -28.86
CA ASN A 197 -24.95 -7.81 -29.49
C ASN A 197 -26.43 -7.39 -29.48
N SER A 198 -26.79 -6.60 -28.47
CA SER A 198 -28.17 -6.21 -28.19
C SER A 198 -28.55 -4.81 -28.66
N LYS A 199 -27.71 -4.20 -29.52
CA LYS A 199 -27.87 -2.80 -29.98
C LYS A 199 -29.26 -2.51 -30.57
N TYR A 200 -29.86 -3.50 -31.22
CA TYR A 200 -31.15 -3.38 -31.91
C TYR A 200 -32.28 -4.16 -31.20
N SER A 201 -32.11 -4.52 -29.94
CA SER A 201 -33.16 -5.20 -29.18
C SER A 201 -34.28 -4.23 -28.79
N HIS A 202 -35.46 -4.38 -29.41
CA HIS A 202 -36.66 -3.61 -29.05
C HIS A 202 -37.13 -3.90 -27.61
N PHE A 203 -36.93 -5.14 -27.13
CA PHE A 203 -37.20 -5.47 -25.73
C PHE A 203 -36.31 -4.64 -24.78
N PHE A 204 -35.02 -4.47 -25.09
CA PHE A 204 -34.13 -3.68 -24.25
C PHE A 204 -34.43 -2.18 -24.34
N GLN A 205 -34.84 -1.68 -25.51
CA GLN A 205 -35.34 -0.30 -25.65
C GLN A 205 -36.58 -0.06 -24.78
N LEU A 206 -37.51 -1.02 -24.72
CA LEU A 206 -38.68 -0.95 -23.83
C LEU A 206 -38.28 -0.88 -22.35
N LEU A 207 -37.21 -1.57 -21.94
CA LEU A 207 -36.67 -1.47 -20.58
C LEU A 207 -35.98 -0.12 -20.34
N ASP A 208 -35.22 0.38 -21.32
CA ASP A 208 -34.57 1.70 -21.24
C ASP A 208 -35.60 2.83 -21.08
N ASP A 209 -36.66 2.83 -21.88
CA ASP A 209 -37.74 3.82 -21.80
C ASP A 209 -38.43 3.83 -20.43
N ARG A 210 -38.53 2.66 -19.79
CA ARG A 210 -39.06 2.53 -18.42
C ARG A 210 -38.06 3.04 -17.39
N LEU A 211 -36.78 2.69 -17.51
CA LEU A 211 -35.74 3.11 -16.59
C LEU A 211 -35.47 4.62 -16.64
N GLN A 212 -35.73 5.26 -17.79
CA GLN A 212 -35.71 6.71 -17.92
C GLN A 212 -36.84 7.39 -17.12
N LYS A 213 -38.00 6.74 -17.01
CA LYS A 213 -39.16 7.27 -16.25
C LYS A 213 -39.07 6.96 -14.76
N SER A 214 -38.48 5.82 -14.40
CA SER A 214 -38.30 5.36 -13.03
C SER A 214 -36.97 4.61 -12.91
N PRO A 215 -36.07 5.00 -11.98
CA PRO A 215 -34.75 4.36 -11.84
C PRO A 215 -34.82 2.91 -11.31
N ALA A 216 -36.03 2.41 -11.01
CA ALA A 216 -36.28 1.04 -10.59
C ALA A 216 -37.53 0.47 -11.29
N ILE A 217 -37.48 -0.81 -11.65
CA ILE A 217 -38.60 -1.59 -12.18
C ILE A 217 -38.84 -2.78 -11.25
N ILE A 218 -40.05 -2.93 -10.73
CA ILE A 218 -40.46 -4.11 -9.96
C ILE A 218 -40.58 -5.29 -10.92
N ILE A 219 -39.73 -6.31 -10.78
CA ILE A 219 -39.61 -7.40 -11.76
C ILE A 219 -40.88 -8.23 -11.79
N TRP A 220 -41.51 -8.53 -10.65
CA TRP A 220 -42.75 -9.31 -10.65
C TRP A 220 -43.88 -8.65 -11.46
N ASN A 221 -44.03 -7.33 -11.33
CA ASN A 221 -45.01 -6.58 -12.11
C ASN A 221 -44.66 -6.61 -13.59
N LEU A 222 -43.37 -6.47 -13.94
CA LEU A 222 -42.90 -6.58 -15.31
C LEU A 222 -43.19 -7.97 -15.89
N LEU A 223 -42.85 -9.05 -15.19
CA LEU A 223 -43.08 -10.42 -15.64
C LEU A 223 -44.57 -10.68 -15.87
N LYS A 224 -45.42 -10.22 -14.96
CA LYS A 224 -46.88 -10.32 -15.13
C LYS A 224 -47.33 -9.52 -16.34
N GLU A 225 -46.85 -8.31 -16.54
CA GLU A 225 -47.24 -7.51 -17.71
C GLU A 225 -46.78 -8.15 -19.02
N MET A 226 -45.52 -8.59 -19.09
CA MET A 226 -44.93 -9.19 -20.28
C MET A 226 -45.57 -10.53 -20.64
N ALA A 227 -46.06 -11.31 -19.66
CA ALA A 227 -46.75 -12.58 -19.91
C ALA A 227 -48.19 -12.41 -20.43
N TYR A 228 -48.79 -11.23 -20.27
CA TYR A 228 -50.19 -10.96 -20.61
C TYR A 228 -50.34 -10.25 -21.96
N PRO A 229 -51.58 -10.19 -22.51
CA PRO A 229 -51.86 -9.32 -23.64
C PRO A 229 -51.41 -7.88 -23.37
N PRO A 230 -50.67 -7.24 -24.29
CA PRO A 230 -50.49 -7.65 -25.68
C PRO A 230 -49.16 -8.38 -26.01
N TYR A 231 -48.35 -8.78 -25.03
CA TYR A 231 -46.98 -9.27 -25.27
C TYR A 231 -46.86 -10.80 -25.32
N GLY A 232 -47.36 -11.53 -24.31
CA GLY A 232 -47.31 -13.00 -24.32
C GLY A 232 -45.91 -13.63 -24.14
N ILE A 233 -44.97 -12.94 -23.51
CA ILE A 233 -43.61 -13.42 -23.23
C ILE A 233 -43.61 -14.29 -21.96
N PRO A 234 -43.22 -15.58 -22.03
CA PRO A 234 -43.18 -16.45 -20.85
C PRO A 234 -42.27 -15.89 -19.75
N PRO A 235 -42.64 -16.02 -18.45
CA PRO A 235 -41.84 -15.49 -17.35
C PRO A 235 -40.37 -15.95 -17.36
N GLN A 236 -40.10 -17.22 -17.68
CA GLN A 236 -38.72 -17.73 -17.74
C GLN A 236 -37.90 -17.05 -18.84
N LEU A 237 -38.49 -16.86 -20.03
CA LEU A 237 -37.82 -16.18 -21.13
C LEU A 237 -37.57 -14.71 -20.77
N CYS A 238 -38.56 -14.04 -20.18
CA CYS A 238 -38.42 -12.66 -19.73
C CYS A 238 -37.30 -12.54 -18.68
N MET A 239 -37.21 -13.47 -17.74
CA MET A 239 -36.14 -13.50 -16.73
C MET A 239 -34.75 -13.69 -17.37
N THR A 240 -34.62 -14.60 -18.35
CA THR A 240 -33.37 -14.75 -19.13
C THR A 240 -33.01 -13.44 -19.85
N LEU A 241 -33.99 -12.79 -20.50
CA LEU A 241 -33.76 -11.53 -21.19
C LEU A 241 -33.30 -10.43 -20.21
N LEU A 242 -33.84 -10.39 -18.99
CA LEU A 242 -33.39 -9.46 -17.93
C LEU A 242 -31.94 -9.73 -17.51
N LEU A 243 -31.54 -10.99 -17.34
CA LEU A 243 -30.14 -11.34 -17.01
C LEU A 243 -29.18 -10.94 -18.14
N ILE A 244 -29.58 -11.14 -19.40
CA ILE A 244 -28.80 -10.72 -20.56
C ILE A 244 -28.76 -9.19 -20.64
N TYR A 245 -29.87 -8.51 -20.32
CA TYR A 245 -29.93 -7.06 -20.25
C TYR A 245 -28.93 -6.49 -19.23
N VAL A 246 -28.92 -7.03 -18.00
CA VAL A 246 -27.92 -6.71 -16.96
C VAL A 246 -26.50 -6.87 -17.46
N ARG A 247 -26.22 -7.95 -18.20
CA ARG A 247 -24.89 -8.16 -18.79
C ARG A 247 -24.55 -7.14 -19.88
N SER A 248 -25.53 -6.76 -20.69
CA SER A 248 -25.31 -5.97 -21.91
C SER A 248 -25.32 -4.46 -21.72
N ARG A 249 -26.09 -3.95 -20.74
CA ARG A 249 -26.34 -2.52 -20.60
C ARG A 249 -25.16 -1.82 -19.92
N VAL A 250 -24.53 -0.91 -20.66
CA VAL A 250 -23.42 -0.08 -20.16
C VAL A 250 -23.82 1.40 -20.13
N VAL A 251 -24.48 1.88 -21.18
CA VAL A 251 -24.90 3.28 -21.37
C VAL A 251 -26.44 3.34 -21.43
N PRO A 252 -27.10 4.35 -20.82
CA PRO A 252 -26.55 5.51 -20.09
C PRO A 252 -26.05 5.18 -18.67
N SER A 253 -26.46 4.05 -18.11
CA SER A 253 -26.05 3.62 -16.76
C SER A 253 -26.14 2.10 -16.68
N GLN A 254 -25.31 1.48 -15.83
CA GLN A 254 -25.44 0.05 -15.56
C GLN A 254 -26.74 -0.24 -14.80
N VAL A 255 -27.17 -1.49 -14.82
CA VAL A 255 -28.31 -1.98 -14.04
C VAL A 255 -27.93 -3.24 -13.29
N GLU A 256 -28.59 -3.46 -12.16
CA GLU A 256 -28.47 -4.67 -11.38
C GLU A 256 -29.86 -5.19 -10.99
N ILE A 257 -29.95 -6.51 -10.77
CA ILE A 257 -31.16 -7.14 -10.26
C ILE A 257 -31.01 -7.31 -8.76
N GLN A 258 -31.89 -6.70 -7.98
CA GLN A 258 -32.01 -6.94 -6.54
C GLN A 258 -32.72 -8.26 -6.29
N LEU A 259 -32.16 -9.04 -5.37
CA LEU A 259 -32.68 -10.33 -4.95
C LEU A 259 -33.41 -10.22 -3.61
N ASN A 260 -34.41 -11.07 -3.42
CA ASN A 260 -35.07 -11.22 -2.13
C ASN A 260 -34.04 -11.63 -1.04
N PRO A 261 -34.12 -11.15 0.21
CA PRO A 261 -33.12 -11.45 1.25
C PRO A 261 -32.88 -12.96 1.52
N GLN A 262 -33.90 -13.78 1.28
CA GLN A 262 -33.86 -15.24 1.41
C GLN A 262 -33.71 -15.97 0.06
N HIS A 263 -33.10 -15.34 -0.96
CA HIS A 263 -32.90 -15.97 -2.27
C HIS A 263 -32.06 -17.25 -2.19
N ASN A 264 -32.35 -18.22 -3.07
CA ASN A 264 -31.57 -19.45 -3.24
C ASN A 264 -30.75 -19.46 -4.55
N VAL A 265 -30.47 -18.27 -5.09
CA VAL A 265 -29.56 -18.11 -6.23
C VAL A 265 -28.17 -18.61 -5.88
N VAL A 266 -27.64 -19.52 -6.70
CA VAL A 266 -26.31 -20.12 -6.53
C VAL A 266 -25.38 -19.74 -7.67
N THR A 267 -24.09 -19.74 -7.37
CA THR A 267 -23.01 -19.56 -8.33
C THR A 267 -22.75 -20.85 -9.12
N GLN A 268 -21.96 -20.79 -10.19
CA GLN A 268 -21.52 -21.96 -10.97
C GLN A 268 -20.85 -23.02 -10.09
N ASN A 269 -20.15 -22.61 -9.03
CA ASN A 269 -19.48 -23.48 -8.06
C ASN A 269 -20.45 -24.11 -7.03
N GLY A 270 -21.76 -23.86 -7.16
CA GLY A 270 -22.78 -24.40 -6.26
C GLY A 270 -22.92 -23.66 -4.92
N GLN A 271 -22.09 -22.64 -4.67
CA GLN A 271 -22.21 -21.80 -3.47
C GLN A 271 -23.32 -20.77 -3.62
N ARG A 272 -24.05 -20.45 -2.54
CA ARG A 272 -25.04 -19.36 -2.53
C ARG A 272 -24.36 -18.03 -2.89
N LEU A 273 -24.98 -17.24 -3.76
CA LEU A 273 -24.49 -15.89 -4.07
C LEU A 273 -24.46 -15.06 -2.77
N LYS A 274 -23.32 -14.47 -2.44
CA LYS A 274 -23.13 -13.76 -1.16
C LYS A 274 -23.88 -12.43 -1.10
N SER A 275 -24.07 -11.78 -2.25
CA SER A 275 -24.77 -10.50 -2.37
C SER A 275 -26.24 -10.71 -2.74
N ASN A 276 -27.13 -9.89 -2.17
CA ASN A 276 -28.55 -9.81 -2.57
C ASN A 276 -28.74 -9.03 -3.88
N ARG A 277 -27.76 -9.11 -4.79
CA ARG A 277 -27.78 -8.42 -6.08
C ARG A 277 -27.03 -9.22 -7.12
N ILE A 278 -27.57 -9.24 -8.33
CA ILE A 278 -26.92 -9.74 -9.53
C ILE A 278 -26.45 -8.52 -10.32
N THR A 279 -25.14 -8.26 -10.28
CA THR A 279 -24.49 -7.17 -11.00
C THR A 279 -24.08 -7.63 -12.40
N ARG A 280 -23.72 -6.68 -13.26
CA ARG A 280 -23.19 -6.94 -14.61
C ARG A 280 -21.95 -7.85 -14.63
N ALA A 281 -21.09 -7.73 -13.62
CA ALA A 281 -19.91 -8.60 -13.46
C ALA A 281 -20.32 -9.94 -12.86
N GLY A 282 -21.15 -9.94 -11.81
CA GLY A 282 -21.52 -11.16 -11.10
C GLY A 282 -22.48 -12.09 -11.86
N VAL A 283 -23.22 -11.58 -12.84
CA VAL A 283 -24.20 -12.38 -13.61
C VAL A 283 -23.56 -13.54 -14.37
N VAL A 284 -22.28 -13.45 -14.72
CA VAL A 284 -21.55 -14.55 -15.40
C VAL A 284 -21.36 -15.76 -14.48
N ASP A 285 -21.19 -15.51 -13.19
CA ASP A 285 -20.97 -16.54 -12.17
C ASP A 285 -22.27 -17.16 -11.67
N VAL A 286 -23.44 -16.60 -12.03
CA VAL A 286 -24.74 -17.14 -11.63
C VAL A 286 -25.01 -18.45 -12.37
N LYS A 287 -25.41 -19.49 -11.65
CA LYS A 287 -25.91 -20.73 -12.25
C LYS A 287 -27.38 -20.56 -12.59
N TYR A 288 -27.74 -20.79 -13.85
CA TYR A 288 -29.13 -20.72 -14.28
C TYR A 288 -30.03 -21.72 -13.53
N GLN A 289 -31.13 -21.22 -12.97
CA GLN A 289 -32.18 -22.00 -12.31
C GLN A 289 -33.53 -21.71 -12.99
N SER A 290 -34.40 -22.71 -13.09
CA SER A 290 -35.68 -22.58 -13.81
C SER A 290 -36.72 -21.72 -13.11
N ASP A 291 -36.49 -21.38 -11.84
CA ASP A 291 -37.37 -20.63 -10.95
C ASP A 291 -36.74 -19.31 -10.47
N MET A 292 -35.75 -18.79 -11.20
CA MET A 292 -35.06 -17.54 -10.85
C MET A 292 -36.02 -16.37 -10.67
N GLU A 293 -37.15 -16.35 -11.38
CA GLU A 293 -38.18 -15.31 -11.25
C GLU A 293 -38.81 -15.22 -9.85
N LYS A 294 -38.67 -16.26 -9.01
CA LYS A 294 -39.17 -16.27 -7.63
C LYS A 294 -38.20 -15.64 -6.63
N HIS A 295 -36.97 -15.37 -7.05
CA HIS A 295 -35.88 -14.92 -6.18
C HIS A 295 -35.53 -13.45 -6.36
N VAL A 296 -36.17 -12.77 -7.30
CA VAL A 296 -35.87 -11.40 -7.72
C VAL A 296 -36.94 -10.43 -7.26
N GLU A 297 -36.53 -9.19 -7.00
CA GLU A 297 -37.41 -8.12 -6.52
C GLU A 297 -37.53 -7.03 -7.58
N SER A 298 -36.42 -6.37 -7.89
CA SER A 298 -36.38 -5.19 -8.76
C SER A 298 -35.16 -5.17 -9.67
N LEU A 299 -35.29 -4.51 -10.81
CA LEU A 299 -34.19 -4.10 -11.68
C LEU A 299 -33.93 -2.62 -11.39
N VAL A 300 -32.73 -2.28 -10.96
CA VAL A 300 -32.38 -0.91 -10.55
C VAL A 300 -31.23 -0.38 -11.37
N VAL A 301 -31.25 0.93 -11.63
CA VAL A 301 -30.12 1.64 -12.20
C VAL A 301 -29.02 1.74 -11.14
N VAL A 302 -27.82 1.28 -11.47
CA VAL A 302 -26.63 1.46 -10.63
C VAL A 302 -26.20 2.91 -10.74
N SER A 303 -26.23 3.63 -9.63
CA SER A 303 -25.62 4.94 -9.49
C SER A 303 -24.13 4.77 -9.24
N GLY A 304 -23.35 4.61 -10.32
CA GLY A 304 -21.90 4.46 -10.29
C GLY A 304 -21.23 4.97 -11.57
N PRO A 305 -19.93 5.28 -11.55
CA PRO A 305 -19.24 5.86 -12.68
C PRO A 305 -18.98 4.80 -13.75
N ASP A 306 -19.15 5.17 -15.03
CA ASP A 306 -18.72 4.33 -16.15
C ASP A 306 -17.20 4.35 -16.29
N TRP A 307 -16.59 3.21 -16.66
CA TRP A 307 -15.14 3.12 -16.88
C TRP A 307 -14.67 4.18 -17.88
N ASN A 308 -15.38 4.41 -18.99
CA ASN A 308 -14.93 5.38 -19.99
C ASN A 308 -15.00 6.83 -19.50
N ASN A 309 -15.81 7.12 -18.48
CA ASN A 309 -15.83 8.43 -17.81
C ASN A 309 -14.64 8.60 -16.85
N VAL A 310 -14.21 7.53 -16.21
CA VAL A 310 -13.08 7.52 -15.25
C VAL A 310 -11.73 7.36 -15.95
N GLN A 311 -11.71 6.68 -17.10
CA GLN A 311 -10.52 6.30 -17.84
C GLN A 311 -9.55 7.46 -18.12
N PRO A 312 -10.00 8.69 -18.49
CA PRO A 312 -9.08 9.81 -18.70
C PRO A 312 -8.26 10.17 -17.47
N PHE A 313 -8.82 10.00 -16.27
CA PHE A 313 -8.12 10.22 -15.01
C PHE A 313 -7.25 9.02 -14.64
N ALA A 314 -7.77 7.80 -14.83
CA ALA A 314 -7.01 6.57 -14.63
C ALA A 314 -5.74 6.56 -15.49
N LYS A 315 -5.78 7.15 -16.70
CA LYS A 315 -4.64 7.28 -17.63
C LYS A 315 -3.46 8.06 -17.05
N LEU A 316 -3.73 9.03 -16.18
CA LEU A 316 -2.70 9.84 -15.52
C LEU A 316 -1.97 9.06 -14.42
N ILE A 317 -2.59 7.99 -13.91
CA ILE A 317 -2.01 7.10 -12.89
C ILE A 317 -1.40 5.86 -13.54
N TRP A 318 -2.10 5.30 -14.52
CA TRP A 318 -1.75 4.06 -15.22
C TRP A 318 -1.78 4.30 -16.74
N GLU A 319 -0.59 4.39 -17.32
CA GLU A 319 -0.41 4.73 -18.74
C GLU A 319 -1.06 3.73 -19.71
N ASP A 320 -1.35 2.49 -19.34
CA ASP A 320 -1.99 1.52 -20.25
C ASP A 320 -3.52 1.57 -20.23
N ALA A 321 -4.14 2.45 -19.41
CA ALA A 321 -5.59 2.58 -19.36
C ALA A 321 -6.16 2.93 -20.75
N LYS A 322 -7.16 2.18 -21.21
CA LYS A 322 -7.79 2.34 -22.53
C LYS A 322 -9.31 2.36 -22.42
N PRO A 323 -10.01 3.11 -23.30
CA PRO A 323 -11.45 3.00 -23.40
C PRO A 323 -11.83 1.58 -23.82
N ALA A 324 -12.99 1.11 -23.34
CA ALA A 324 -13.50 -0.22 -23.62
C ALA A 324 -14.98 -0.16 -23.97
N SER A 325 -15.36 -0.86 -25.05
CA SER A 325 -16.73 -0.78 -25.60
C SER A 325 -17.57 -2.03 -25.34
N ASN A 326 -16.94 -3.18 -25.06
CA ASN A 326 -17.66 -4.40 -24.74
C ASN A 326 -17.55 -4.73 -23.23
N PRO A 327 -18.49 -5.53 -22.70
CA PRO A 327 -18.54 -5.69 -21.27
C PRO A 327 -17.32 -6.36 -20.61
N HIS A 328 -16.75 -7.36 -21.27
CA HIS A 328 -15.61 -8.11 -20.75
C HIS A 328 -14.34 -7.25 -20.66
N ASP A 329 -14.08 -6.44 -21.68
CA ASP A 329 -12.91 -5.57 -21.71
C ASP A 329 -12.96 -4.49 -20.62
N ILE A 330 -14.15 -3.96 -20.31
CA ILE A 330 -14.36 -3.01 -19.20
C ILE A 330 -13.97 -3.67 -17.87
N ASP A 331 -14.41 -4.91 -17.63
CA ASP A 331 -14.12 -5.62 -16.38
C ASP A 331 -12.60 -5.86 -16.24
N ILE A 332 -11.91 -6.20 -17.34
CA ILE A 332 -10.46 -6.33 -17.37
C ILE A 332 -9.77 -4.99 -17.05
N GLN A 333 -10.20 -3.91 -17.68
CA GLN A 333 -9.61 -2.58 -17.47
C GLN A 333 -9.77 -2.12 -16.01
N VAL A 334 -10.97 -2.22 -15.44
CA VAL A 334 -11.25 -1.85 -14.05
C VAL A 334 -10.41 -2.68 -13.08
N ASN A 335 -10.41 -4.01 -13.21
CA ASN A 335 -9.65 -4.88 -12.30
C ASN A 335 -8.13 -4.66 -12.41
N THR A 336 -7.62 -4.43 -13.62
CA THR A 336 -6.19 -4.16 -13.85
C THR A 336 -5.80 -2.81 -13.25
N PHE A 337 -6.64 -1.78 -13.42
CA PHE A 337 -6.42 -0.47 -12.83
C PHE A 337 -6.41 -0.50 -11.30
N LEU A 338 -7.43 -1.11 -10.67
CA LEU A 338 -7.49 -1.27 -9.21
C LEU A 338 -6.29 -2.05 -8.68
N SER A 339 -5.89 -3.12 -9.37
CA SER A 339 -4.69 -3.90 -9.03
C SER A 339 -3.41 -3.08 -9.16
N HIS A 340 -3.32 -2.20 -10.16
CA HIS A 340 -2.18 -1.30 -10.33
C HIS A 340 -2.08 -0.30 -9.17
N MET A 341 -3.20 0.31 -8.77
CA MET A 341 -3.23 1.22 -7.62
C MET A 341 -2.83 0.49 -6.34
N ALA A 342 -3.39 -0.68 -6.06
CA ALA A 342 -3.04 -1.46 -4.87
C ALA A 342 -1.54 -1.80 -4.81
N LYS A 343 -0.90 -2.09 -5.95
CA LYS A 343 0.55 -2.33 -6.05
C LYS A 343 1.39 -1.07 -5.82
N GLN A 344 0.89 0.10 -6.20
CA GLN A 344 1.58 1.38 -6.04
C GLN A 344 1.36 2.02 -4.66
N ALA A 345 0.31 1.65 -3.94
CA ALA A 345 -0.02 2.22 -2.63
C ALA A 345 1.15 2.19 -1.61
N PRO A 346 1.93 1.10 -1.46
CA PRO A 346 3.10 1.10 -0.57
C PRO A 346 4.20 2.06 -1.01
N ALA A 347 4.39 2.25 -2.32
CA ALA A 347 5.41 3.17 -2.84
C ALA A 347 5.00 4.64 -2.62
N ILE A 348 3.71 4.96 -2.75
CA ILE A 348 3.16 6.28 -2.41
C ILE A 348 3.33 6.54 -0.91
N HIS A 349 3.04 5.55 -0.05
CA HIS A 349 3.24 5.70 1.39
C HIS A 349 4.71 5.92 1.76
N SER A 350 5.62 5.14 1.16
CA SER A 350 7.06 5.31 1.37
C SER A 350 7.56 6.69 0.91
N MET A 351 6.97 7.27 -0.14
CA MET A 351 7.29 8.63 -0.59
C MET A 351 6.94 9.65 0.50
N THR A 352 5.76 9.58 1.10
CA THR A 352 5.34 10.47 2.20
C THR A 352 6.28 10.37 3.39
N VAL A 353 6.65 9.15 3.79
CA VAL A 353 7.60 8.91 4.90
C VAL A 353 8.98 9.48 4.58
N ASN A 354 9.48 9.28 3.37
CA ASN A 354 10.79 9.79 2.94
C ASN A 354 10.85 11.32 2.92
N LEU A 355 9.79 11.97 2.46
CA LEU A 355 9.69 13.43 2.46
C LEU A 355 9.60 14.00 3.89
N LYS A 356 8.90 13.30 4.78
CA LYS A 356 8.87 13.65 6.21
C LYS A 356 10.26 13.54 6.84
N ALA A 357 10.99 12.46 6.58
CA ALA A 357 12.36 12.29 7.06
C ALA A 357 13.33 13.37 6.53
N LEU A 358 13.13 13.81 5.28
CA LEU A 358 13.84 14.96 4.72
C LEU A 358 13.48 16.27 5.44
N SER A 359 12.21 16.52 5.71
CA SER A 359 11.75 17.67 6.51
C SER A 359 12.44 17.71 7.87
N ASP A 360 12.45 16.58 8.58
CA ASP A 360 13.06 16.47 9.91
C ASP A 360 14.59 16.68 9.86
N SER A 361 15.27 16.15 8.85
CA SER A 361 16.74 16.25 8.70
C SER A 361 17.21 17.65 8.28
N THR A 362 16.43 18.32 7.44
CA THR A 362 16.71 19.66 6.93
C THR A 362 16.29 20.76 7.91
N GLY A 363 15.33 20.46 8.81
CA GLY A 363 14.75 21.43 9.72
C GLY A 363 13.80 22.41 9.01
N ASP A 364 13.36 22.09 7.79
CA ASP A 364 12.48 22.90 6.96
C ASP A 364 11.21 22.09 6.65
N PRO A 365 10.04 22.49 7.18
CA PRO A 365 8.81 21.71 7.05
C PRO A 365 8.29 21.67 5.61
N LEU A 366 7.60 20.58 5.24
CA LEU A 366 6.80 20.55 4.01
C LEU A 366 5.72 21.63 4.04
N ALA A 367 5.45 22.21 2.88
CA ALA A 367 4.31 23.10 2.70
C ALA A 367 3.01 22.35 3.06
N LYS A 368 2.07 23.05 3.69
CA LYS A 368 0.78 22.47 4.07
C LYS A 368 0.04 21.90 2.84
N GLU A 369 0.10 22.62 1.73
CA GLU A 369 -0.47 22.22 0.44
C GLU A 369 0.08 20.87 -0.05
N ASP A 370 1.41 20.68 0.01
CA ASP A 370 2.05 19.42 -0.38
C ASP A 370 1.70 18.28 0.59
N THR A 371 1.57 18.59 1.89
CA THR A 371 1.17 17.60 2.91
C THR A 371 -0.26 17.13 2.69
N ASP A 372 -1.19 18.06 2.47
CA ASP A 372 -2.60 17.77 2.18
C ASP A 372 -2.72 17.00 0.86
N LEU A 373 -1.93 17.35 -0.16
CA LEU A 373 -1.87 16.65 -1.45
C LEU A 373 -1.41 15.20 -1.27
N LEU A 374 -0.32 14.96 -0.56
CA LEU A 374 0.21 13.60 -0.30
C LEU A 374 -0.81 12.73 0.43
N GLN A 375 -1.51 13.28 1.43
CA GLN A 375 -2.58 12.56 2.14
C GLN A 375 -3.73 12.18 1.20
N LYS A 376 -4.20 13.12 0.39
CA LYS A 376 -5.28 12.85 -0.58
C LYS A 376 -4.89 11.79 -1.61
N VAL A 377 -3.62 11.77 -2.05
CA VAL A 377 -3.11 10.73 -2.95
C VAL A 377 -3.03 9.37 -2.25
N GLU A 378 -2.53 9.29 -1.01
CA GLU A 378 -2.55 8.04 -0.24
C GLU A 378 -3.97 7.49 -0.12
N GLU A 379 -4.93 8.35 0.22
CA GLU A 379 -6.35 7.98 0.29
C GLU A 379 -6.87 7.52 -1.08
N LEU A 380 -6.50 8.17 -2.18
CA LEU A 380 -6.92 7.76 -3.52
C LEU A 380 -6.44 6.36 -3.89
N PHE A 381 -5.19 6.01 -3.57
CA PHE A 381 -4.59 4.71 -3.90
C PHE A 381 -5.12 3.54 -3.03
N THR A 382 -5.86 3.84 -1.96
CA THR A 382 -6.56 2.84 -1.13
C THR A 382 -7.98 2.54 -1.60
N SER A 383 -8.36 2.96 -2.81
CA SER A 383 -9.70 2.70 -3.36
C SER A 383 -9.91 1.22 -3.67
N GLU A 384 -10.96 0.63 -3.10
CA GLU A 384 -11.28 -0.80 -3.24
C GLU A 384 -12.06 -1.12 -4.52
N ASP A 385 -12.81 -0.14 -5.03
CA ASP A 385 -13.61 -0.25 -6.25
C ASP A 385 -13.61 1.08 -7.04
N LEU A 386 -14.28 1.06 -8.19
CA LEU A 386 -14.36 2.21 -9.10
C LEU A 386 -15.23 3.34 -8.53
N ASP A 387 -16.24 3.02 -7.73
CA ASP A 387 -17.14 4.01 -7.10
C ASP A 387 -16.37 4.83 -6.06
N VAL A 388 -15.65 4.14 -5.17
CA VAL A 388 -14.79 4.74 -4.16
C VAL A 388 -13.69 5.57 -4.83
N PHE A 389 -13.08 5.04 -5.90
CA PHE A 389 -12.08 5.79 -6.65
C PHE A 389 -12.66 7.09 -7.23
N ASP A 390 -13.79 7.03 -7.93
CA ASP A 390 -14.38 8.22 -8.56
C ASP A 390 -14.86 9.24 -7.52
N ALA A 391 -15.41 8.79 -6.39
CA ALA A 391 -15.79 9.66 -5.28
C ALA A 391 -14.57 10.41 -4.71
N LYS A 392 -13.49 9.68 -4.40
CA LYS A 392 -12.24 10.28 -3.89
C LYS A 392 -11.59 11.19 -4.93
N ARG A 393 -11.57 10.77 -6.20
CA ARG A 393 -11.06 11.56 -7.32
C ARG A 393 -11.82 12.88 -7.49
N ARG A 394 -13.15 12.90 -7.39
CA ARG A 394 -13.94 14.14 -7.46
C ARG A 394 -13.66 15.08 -6.29
N ALA A 395 -13.44 14.53 -5.10
CA ALA A 395 -13.03 15.30 -3.93
C ALA A 395 -11.57 15.79 -4.03
N PHE A 396 -10.74 15.05 -4.77
CA PHE A 396 -9.35 15.39 -5.07
C PHE A 396 -9.27 16.56 -6.06
N ALA A 397 -9.91 16.41 -7.22
CA ALA A 397 -10.03 17.45 -8.24
C ALA A 397 -11.32 17.27 -9.08
N PRO A 398 -12.03 18.37 -9.40
CA PRO A 398 -13.29 18.35 -10.15
C PRO A 398 -13.11 17.94 -11.62
N ASP A 399 -12.01 18.33 -12.26
CA ASP A 399 -11.76 18.08 -13.69
C ASP A 399 -10.37 17.50 -13.99
N ILE A 400 -10.17 17.10 -15.25
CA ILE A 400 -8.94 16.45 -15.73
C ILE A 400 -7.74 17.39 -15.66
N ALA A 401 -7.92 18.70 -15.90
CA ALA A 401 -6.83 19.65 -15.94
C ALA A 401 -6.27 19.91 -14.53
N GLU A 402 -7.15 20.08 -13.55
CA GLU A 402 -6.76 20.19 -12.14
C GLU A 402 -6.16 18.88 -11.63
N PHE A 403 -6.78 17.74 -11.95
CA PHE A 403 -6.25 16.43 -11.55
C PHE A 403 -4.83 16.20 -12.09
N LYS A 404 -4.58 16.56 -13.36
CA LYS A 404 -3.26 16.47 -13.97
C LYS A 404 -2.24 17.37 -13.26
N LYS A 405 -2.59 18.64 -13.00
CA LYS A 405 -1.71 19.59 -12.31
C LYS A 405 -1.25 19.05 -10.95
N GLU A 406 -2.17 18.52 -10.17
CA GLU A 406 -1.88 17.92 -8.87
C GLU A 406 -1.01 16.65 -9.00
N PHE A 407 -1.28 15.78 -9.98
CA PHE A 407 -0.43 14.59 -10.22
C PHE A 407 0.97 14.93 -10.74
N ASP A 408 1.12 15.98 -11.56
CA ASP A 408 2.44 16.49 -11.98
C ASP A 408 3.24 16.97 -10.75
N ARG A 409 2.57 17.61 -9.78
CA ARG A 409 3.19 17.98 -8.50
C ARG A 409 3.62 16.76 -7.68
N VAL A 410 2.79 15.71 -7.63
CA VAL A 410 3.11 14.45 -6.96
C VAL A 410 4.32 13.77 -7.61
N HIS A 411 4.43 13.78 -8.94
CA HIS A 411 5.59 13.23 -9.64
C HIS A 411 6.89 13.98 -9.28
N ALA A 412 6.84 15.30 -9.16
CA ALA A 412 7.99 16.09 -8.73
C ALA A 412 8.41 15.75 -7.28
N LEU A 413 7.45 15.62 -6.37
CA LEU A 413 7.71 15.20 -4.98
C LEU A 413 8.27 13.77 -4.91
N ARG A 414 7.76 12.86 -5.73
CA ARG A 414 8.23 11.47 -5.81
C ARG A 414 9.69 11.37 -6.24
N HIS A 415 10.12 12.20 -7.19
CA HIS A 415 11.51 12.26 -7.62
C HIS A 415 12.44 12.66 -6.45
N LEU A 416 12.08 13.70 -5.70
CA LEU A 416 12.86 14.13 -4.52
C LEU A 416 12.87 13.05 -3.42
N ALA A 417 11.72 12.40 -3.18
CA ALA A 417 11.62 11.32 -2.21
C ALA A 417 12.50 10.11 -2.56
N GLY A 418 12.77 9.87 -3.85
CA GLY A 418 13.70 8.84 -4.30
C GLY A 418 15.17 9.17 -4.01
N LEU A 419 15.51 10.44 -3.86
CA LEU A 419 16.86 10.92 -3.52
C LEU A 419 17.05 11.19 -2.03
N SER A 420 16.02 10.94 -1.20
CA SER A 420 16.00 11.34 0.22
C SER A 420 17.19 10.83 1.01
N THR A 421 17.50 9.55 0.91
CA THR A 421 18.62 8.92 1.63
C THR A 421 19.96 9.56 1.29
N GLN A 422 20.18 9.88 0.00
CA GLN A 422 21.42 10.49 -0.45
C GLN A 422 21.54 11.94 0.06
N VAL A 423 20.45 12.71 -0.02
CA VAL A 423 20.39 14.09 0.47
C VAL A 423 20.61 14.14 1.99
N VAL A 424 19.95 13.27 2.76
CA VAL A 424 20.12 13.19 4.22
C VAL A 424 21.55 12.79 4.59
N SER A 425 22.13 11.80 3.90
CA SER A 425 23.50 11.36 4.13
C SER A 425 24.51 12.48 3.87
N MET A 426 24.41 13.16 2.72
CA MET A 426 25.30 14.27 2.38
C MET A 426 25.16 15.45 3.33
N LEU A 427 23.92 15.81 3.73
CA LEU A 427 23.69 16.87 4.71
C LEU A 427 24.28 16.51 6.08
N SER A 428 24.16 15.25 6.51
CA SER A 428 24.75 14.78 7.76
C SER A 428 26.27 14.86 7.74
N GLN A 429 26.90 14.45 6.64
CA GLN A 429 28.35 14.55 6.46
C GLN A 429 28.81 16.01 6.43
N LEU A 430 28.08 16.88 5.73
CA LEU A 430 28.38 18.30 5.63
C LEU A 430 28.25 19.02 6.99
N LYS A 431 27.20 18.74 7.76
CA LYS A 431 27.00 19.28 9.12
C LYS A 431 28.05 18.77 10.11
N GLY A 432 28.49 17.51 9.96
CA GLY A 432 29.48 16.86 10.82
C GLY A 432 30.95 17.08 10.42
N ALA A 433 31.21 17.75 9.30
CA ALA A 433 32.55 17.98 8.78
C ALA A 433 33.40 18.85 9.71
N ASP A 434 34.56 18.33 10.13
CA ASP A 434 35.55 19.10 10.90
C ASP A 434 36.44 19.91 9.96
N VAL A 435 36.14 21.20 9.81
CA VAL A 435 36.91 22.14 8.98
C VAL A 435 38.09 22.77 9.73
N GLY A 436 38.26 22.50 11.03
CA GLY A 436 39.32 23.08 11.85
C GLY A 436 39.37 24.61 11.77
N SER A 437 40.54 25.14 11.39
CA SER A 437 40.79 26.59 11.23
C SER A 437 40.86 27.04 9.77
N ASP A 438 40.54 26.16 8.81
CA ASP A 438 40.58 26.48 7.38
C ASP A 438 39.37 27.35 6.99
N GLN A 439 39.64 28.62 6.67
CA GLN A 439 38.61 29.59 6.31
C GLN A 439 37.94 29.26 4.97
N SER A 440 38.65 28.63 4.02
CA SER A 440 38.06 28.27 2.72
C SER A 440 37.02 27.17 2.88
N LEU A 441 37.39 26.10 3.60
CA LEU A 441 36.46 24.99 3.87
C LEU A 441 35.28 25.43 4.73
N LEU A 442 35.50 26.32 5.70
CA LEU A 442 34.43 26.89 6.51
C LEU A 442 33.44 27.70 5.66
N MET A 443 33.93 28.58 4.77
CA MET A 443 33.07 29.34 3.85
C MET A 443 32.32 28.44 2.87
N GLU A 444 32.98 27.44 2.28
CA GLU A 444 32.32 26.47 1.38
C GLU A 444 31.21 25.70 2.09
N ARG A 445 31.47 25.18 3.30
CA ARG A 445 30.46 24.50 4.11
C ARG A 445 29.28 25.42 4.42
N ASP A 446 29.55 26.63 4.88
CA ASP A 446 28.51 27.59 5.27
C ASP A 446 27.70 28.11 4.06
N LEU A 447 28.25 28.04 2.84
CA LEU A 447 27.51 28.28 1.60
C LEU A 447 26.64 27.09 1.16
N LEU A 448 27.09 25.86 1.39
CA LEU A 448 26.39 24.64 0.97
C LEU A 448 25.24 24.26 1.92
N VAL A 449 25.43 24.35 3.24
CA VAL A 449 24.43 23.92 4.25
C VAL A 449 23.05 24.58 4.03
N PRO A 450 22.93 25.91 3.81
CA PRO A 450 21.63 26.56 3.62
C PRO A 450 20.88 26.10 2.36
N ARG A 451 21.58 25.53 1.36
CA ARG A 451 20.96 25.08 0.10
C ARG A 451 20.22 23.75 0.24
N TYR A 452 20.43 23.03 1.35
CA TYR A 452 19.70 21.81 1.69
C TYR A 452 18.31 22.05 2.28
N ARG A 453 17.81 23.29 2.30
CA ARG A 453 16.42 23.59 2.70
C ARG A 453 15.43 22.86 1.81
N LEU A 454 14.48 22.16 2.41
CA LEU A 454 13.50 21.34 1.70
C LEU A 454 12.70 22.15 0.68
N THR A 455 12.27 23.36 1.04
CA THR A 455 11.60 24.30 0.14
C THR A 455 12.40 24.61 -1.13
N SER A 456 13.73 24.70 -1.01
CA SER A 456 14.63 24.95 -2.15
C SER A 456 14.79 23.71 -3.02
N LEU A 457 14.92 22.53 -2.41
CA LEU A 457 15.02 21.24 -3.10
C LEU A 457 13.74 20.91 -3.89
N ILE A 458 12.57 21.20 -3.32
CA ILE A 458 11.27 21.00 -3.97
C ILE A 458 11.08 21.96 -5.15
N SER A 459 11.55 23.20 -5.04
CA SER A 459 11.37 24.22 -6.08
C SER A 459 12.29 24.03 -7.29
N SER A 460 13.40 23.31 -7.14
CA SER A 460 14.35 23.04 -8.23
C SER A 460 14.84 21.59 -8.21
N PRO A 461 14.03 20.63 -8.69
CA PRO A 461 14.39 19.21 -8.70
C PRO A 461 15.66 18.91 -9.49
N SER A 462 15.90 19.64 -10.60
CA SER A 462 17.13 19.53 -11.39
C SER A 462 18.36 20.09 -10.67
N GLY A 463 18.17 21.03 -9.73
CA GLY A 463 19.23 21.59 -8.90
C GLY A 463 19.75 20.64 -7.82
N VAL A 464 18.97 19.63 -7.45
CA VAL A 464 19.34 18.65 -6.41
C VAL A 464 20.58 17.86 -6.82
N ALA A 465 20.64 17.39 -8.07
CA ALA A 465 21.81 16.66 -8.57
C ALA A 465 23.09 17.52 -8.57
N SER A 466 22.98 18.81 -8.92
CA SER A 466 24.11 19.75 -8.85
C SER A 466 24.58 19.95 -7.42
N LEU A 467 23.66 20.15 -6.47
CA LEU A 467 23.99 20.33 -5.05
C LEU A 467 24.71 19.11 -4.47
N LEU A 468 24.27 17.90 -4.81
CA LEU A 468 24.91 16.66 -4.37
C LEU A 468 26.35 16.58 -4.91
N ASN A 469 26.55 16.88 -6.19
CA ASN A 469 27.89 16.90 -6.81
C ASN A 469 28.81 17.98 -6.22
N GLU A 470 28.28 19.17 -5.92
CA GLU A 470 29.04 20.23 -5.25
C GLU A 470 29.44 19.83 -3.81
N THR A 471 28.55 19.12 -3.10
CA THR A 471 28.84 18.60 -1.76
C THR A 471 29.89 17.50 -1.79
N GLU A 472 29.84 16.61 -2.78
CA GLU A 472 30.86 15.57 -2.99
C GLU A 472 32.24 16.18 -3.28
N LYS A 473 32.30 17.25 -4.08
CA LYS A 473 33.56 18.00 -4.31
C LYS A 473 34.09 18.62 -3.02
N PHE A 474 33.22 19.21 -2.19
CA PHE A 474 33.61 19.72 -0.88
C PHE A 474 34.18 18.60 0.01
N LEU A 475 33.52 17.44 0.08
CA LEU A 475 34.01 16.31 0.89
C LEU A 475 35.36 15.78 0.40
N GLN A 476 35.58 15.77 -0.91
CA GLN A 476 36.86 15.41 -1.51
C GLN A 476 37.96 16.44 -1.16
N HIS A 477 37.62 17.73 -1.15
CA HIS A 477 38.51 18.80 -0.74
C HIS A 477 38.87 18.67 0.75
N LEU A 478 37.88 18.41 1.62
CA LEU A 478 38.07 18.15 3.04
C LEU A 478 39.00 16.96 3.29
N HIS A 479 38.76 15.81 2.66
CA HIS A 479 39.60 14.62 2.80
C HIS A 479 41.06 14.90 2.40
N THR A 480 41.26 15.72 1.35
CA THR A 480 42.61 16.11 0.92
C THR A 480 43.30 16.96 1.99
N ALA A 481 42.58 17.88 2.63
CA ALA A 481 43.11 18.70 3.72
C ALA A 481 43.42 17.86 4.97
N GLU A 482 42.52 16.96 5.36
CA GLU A 482 42.70 16.01 6.46
C GLU A 482 43.94 15.12 6.23
N ASP A 483 44.13 14.60 5.02
CA ASP A 483 45.28 13.77 4.66
C ASP A 483 46.62 14.51 4.83
N VAL A 484 46.67 15.78 4.43
CA VAL A 484 47.85 16.63 4.59
C VAL A 484 48.10 16.94 6.06
N GLN A 485 47.05 17.32 6.80
CA GLN A 485 47.17 17.68 8.21
C GLN A 485 47.54 16.47 9.08
N ARG A 486 46.97 15.30 8.79
CA ARG A 486 47.31 14.02 9.44
C ARG A 486 48.82 13.75 9.35
N LYS A 487 49.42 13.87 8.16
CA LYS A 487 50.86 13.66 7.97
C LYS A 487 51.68 14.65 8.81
N ARG A 488 51.31 15.93 8.81
CA ARG A 488 51.97 16.97 9.62
C ARG A 488 51.85 16.72 11.13
N ASN A 489 50.66 16.33 11.59
CA ASN A 489 50.41 16.01 12.98
C ASN A 489 51.23 14.79 13.42
N GLN A 490 51.29 13.75 12.60
CA GLN A 490 52.10 12.55 12.86
C GLN A 490 53.60 12.88 12.96
N GLU A 491 54.15 13.65 12.01
CA GLU A 491 55.53 14.14 12.08
C GLU A 491 55.80 14.97 13.35
N THR A 492 54.83 15.76 13.79
CA THR A 492 54.95 16.58 15.00
C THR A 492 54.91 15.72 16.26
N LEU A 493 54.01 14.72 16.32
CA LEU A 493 53.93 13.77 17.43
C LEU A 493 55.21 12.95 17.57
N GLU A 494 55.83 12.53 16.47
CA GLU A 494 57.13 11.84 16.50
C GLU A 494 58.25 12.75 17.04
N LYS A 495 58.28 14.04 16.66
CA LYS A 495 59.21 15.01 17.24
C LYS A 495 58.97 15.20 18.74
N ILE A 496 57.72 15.26 19.18
CA ILE A 496 57.36 15.32 20.61
C ILE A 496 57.84 14.05 21.32
N LYS A 497 57.66 12.86 20.73
CA LYS A 497 58.14 11.58 21.30
C LYS A 497 59.65 11.58 21.52
N ILE A 498 60.42 12.12 20.58
CA ILE A 498 61.88 12.31 20.72
C ILE A 498 62.18 13.24 21.90
N HIS A 499 61.51 14.40 21.99
CA HIS A 499 61.70 15.33 23.11
C HIS A 499 61.30 14.74 24.47
N LEU A 500 60.28 13.90 24.50
CA LEU A 500 59.88 13.17 25.70
C LEU A 500 60.96 12.16 26.11
N ASN A 501 61.52 11.37 25.19
CA ASN A 501 62.62 10.45 25.50
C ASN A 501 63.83 11.21 26.10
N GLU A 502 64.18 12.39 25.58
CA GLU A 502 65.24 13.22 26.15
C GLU A 502 64.88 13.75 27.55
N THR A 503 63.61 14.10 27.76
CA THR A 503 63.10 14.58 29.06
C THR A 503 63.08 13.47 30.10
N GLU A 504 62.83 12.22 29.69
CA GLU A 504 62.90 11.03 30.54
C GLU A 504 64.29 10.85 31.14
N ILE A 505 65.34 10.97 30.33
CA ILE A 505 66.74 10.89 30.78
C ILE A 505 67.00 11.94 31.87
N LEU A 506 66.50 13.16 31.67
CA LEU A 506 66.64 14.24 32.66
C LEU A 506 65.86 13.96 33.94
N LEU A 507 64.62 13.46 33.85
CA LEU A 507 63.81 13.07 35.01
C LEU A 507 64.46 11.93 35.80
N GLN A 508 64.99 10.91 35.13
CA GLN A 508 65.76 9.85 35.76
C GLN A 508 66.99 10.43 36.49
N GLY A 509 67.69 11.40 35.89
CA GLY A 509 68.77 12.14 36.55
C GLY A 509 68.33 12.84 37.83
N ILE A 510 67.18 13.52 37.82
CA ILE A 510 66.59 14.14 39.03
C ILE A 510 66.28 13.07 40.07
N GLY A 511 65.67 11.95 39.67
CA GLY A 511 65.37 10.82 40.57
C GLY A 511 66.61 10.26 41.25
N LYS A 512 67.73 10.12 40.51
CA LYS A 512 69.01 9.69 41.07
C LYS A 512 69.60 10.72 42.03
N LEU A 513 69.56 12.01 41.69
CA LEU A 513 70.00 13.07 42.61
C LEU A 513 69.13 13.19 43.87
N ASN A 514 67.85 12.81 43.80
CA ASN A 514 66.98 12.77 44.97
C ASN A 514 67.40 11.69 46.01
N GLN A 515 68.26 10.73 45.62
CA GLN A 515 68.85 9.76 46.56
C GLN A 515 69.95 10.39 47.44
N ILE A 516 70.52 11.52 47.01
CA ILE A 516 71.51 12.26 47.80
C ILE A 516 70.76 13.15 48.79
N LEU A 517 70.66 12.73 50.04
CA LEU A 517 69.87 13.44 51.06
C LEU A 517 70.51 14.77 51.49
N THR A 518 71.80 14.94 51.24
CA THR A 518 72.60 16.10 51.68
C THR A 518 72.46 17.33 50.79
N ILE A 519 71.92 17.21 49.57
CA ILE A 519 71.67 18.32 48.62
C ILE A 519 70.26 18.92 48.72
N GLY A 520 69.43 18.46 49.66
CA GLY A 520 68.07 18.97 49.93
C GLY A 520 66.93 18.00 49.56
N PRO A 521 65.68 18.34 49.90
CA PRO A 521 64.52 17.44 49.77
C PRO A 521 64.27 17.03 48.31
N PRO A 522 63.67 15.83 48.06
CA PRO A 522 63.34 15.37 46.71
C PRO A 522 62.46 16.37 45.93
N GLN A 523 62.75 16.55 44.63
CA GLN A 523 62.02 17.46 43.73
C GLN A 523 61.60 16.76 42.43
N GLY A 524 60.58 17.29 41.75
CA GLY A 524 60.19 16.88 40.39
C GLY A 524 59.14 15.76 40.27
N HIS A 525 58.43 15.42 41.35
CA HIS A 525 57.36 14.40 41.31
C HIS A 525 56.20 14.82 40.40
N ASP A 526 55.79 16.09 40.48
CA ASP A 526 54.78 16.72 39.62
C ASP A 526 55.17 16.69 38.13
N LEU A 527 56.47 16.78 37.83
CA LEU A 527 56.97 16.68 36.45
C LEU A 527 56.97 15.24 35.93
N ALA A 528 57.14 14.23 36.79
CA ALA A 528 57.05 12.83 36.41
C ALA A 528 55.59 12.45 36.06
N ASP A 529 54.63 12.88 36.87
CA ASP A 529 53.20 12.65 36.58
C ASP A 529 52.77 13.33 35.26
N ALA A 530 53.22 14.58 35.04
CA ALA A 530 52.96 15.31 33.81
C ALA A 530 53.63 14.65 32.59
N TYR A 531 54.84 14.09 32.76
CA TYR A 531 55.52 13.32 31.73
C TYR A 531 54.74 12.07 31.35
N ASP A 532 54.33 11.26 32.32
CA ASP A 532 53.62 10.01 32.07
C ASP A 532 52.27 10.26 31.37
N ALA A 533 51.53 11.29 31.79
CA ALA A 533 50.28 11.68 31.14
C ALA A 533 50.48 12.11 29.68
N LEU A 534 51.46 12.97 29.42
CA LEU A 534 51.76 13.47 28.08
C LEU A 534 52.32 12.35 27.18
N ARG A 535 53.19 11.49 27.73
CA ARG A 535 53.75 10.33 27.04
C ARG A 535 52.67 9.35 26.63
N LYS A 536 51.77 9.01 27.54
CA LYS A 536 50.64 8.13 27.26
C LYS A 536 49.73 8.70 26.17
N SER A 537 49.46 10.01 26.19
CA SER A 537 48.64 10.66 25.15
C SER A 537 49.30 10.59 23.77
N VAL A 538 50.60 10.88 23.68
CA VAL A 538 51.36 10.86 22.41
C VAL A 538 51.50 9.44 21.87
N ASP A 539 51.83 8.46 22.73
CA ASP A 539 51.96 7.07 22.33
C ASP A 539 50.62 6.48 21.87
N ARG A 540 49.49 6.87 22.48
CA ARG A 540 48.14 6.45 22.06
C ARG A 540 47.79 6.90 20.63
N GLU A 541 48.20 8.10 20.24
CA GLU A 541 48.00 8.57 18.85
C GLU A 541 48.94 7.85 17.87
N LEU A 542 50.22 7.68 18.23
CA LEU A 542 51.22 7.07 17.35
C LEU A 542 51.06 5.55 17.20
N SER A 543 50.48 4.87 18.19
CA SER A 543 50.18 3.43 18.14
C SER A 543 48.93 3.11 17.32
N GLY A 544 48.11 4.12 17.01
CA GLY A 544 46.82 3.96 16.35
C GLY A 544 45.67 3.59 17.29
N GLU A 545 45.88 3.60 18.61
CA GLU A 545 44.79 3.46 19.60
C GLU A 545 43.82 4.66 19.57
N SER A 546 44.26 5.78 19.02
CA SER A 546 43.45 6.97 18.77
C SER A 546 43.72 7.53 17.37
N THR A 547 42.72 8.20 16.81
CA THR A 547 42.77 8.82 15.47
C THR A 547 42.43 10.30 15.52
N GLU A 548 42.47 10.92 16.70
CA GLU A 548 42.17 12.34 16.87
C GLU A 548 43.13 13.20 16.04
N HIS A 549 44.38 12.77 15.85
CA HIS A 549 45.33 13.47 14.99
C HIS A 549 44.96 13.54 13.49
N HIS A 550 43.92 12.81 13.05
CA HIS A 550 43.37 12.92 11.69
C HIS A 550 42.50 14.17 11.52
N LYS A 551 41.95 14.70 12.61
CA LYS A 551 41.04 15.85 12.60
C LYS A 551 41.78 17.15 12.27
N LEU A 552 41.15 18.04 11.50
CA LEU A 552 41.70 19.36 11.19
C LEU A 552 41.75 20.27 12.42
N SER A 553 40.87 20.05 13.39
CA SER A 553 40.84 20.76 14.68
C SER A 553 41.90 20.29 15.68
N TYR A 554 42.60 19.18 15.44
CA TYR A 554 43.58 18.64 16.36
C TYR A 554 44.86 19.46 16.39
N VAL A 555 45.27 19.85 17.60
CA VAL A 555 46.53 20.57 17.86
C VAL A 555 47.46 19.65 18.67
N PRO A 556 48.61 19.24 18.12
CA PRO A 556 49.59 18.45 18.88
C PRO A 556 50.11 19.22 20.11
N PRO A 557 50.33 18.56 21.27
CA PRO A 557 50.71 19.20 22.54
C PRO A 557 52.20 19.58 22.58
N LYS A 558 52.67 20.34 21.58
CA LYS A 558 54.07 20.72 21.43
C LYS A 558 54.54 21.66 22.54
N ASP A 559 53.72 22.67 22.85
CA ASP A 559 54.07 23.67 23.87
C ASP A 559 54.14 23.06 25.28
N GLU A 560 53.24 22.11 25.58
CA GLU A 560 53.26 21.36 26.83
C GLU A 560 54.54 20.54 26.97
N ALA A 561 54.96 19.85 25.90
CA ALA A 561 56.21 19.08 25.87
C ALA A 561 57.45 19.98 26.04
N GLU A 562 57.49 21.14 25.38
CA GLU A 562 58.59 22.08 25.52
C GLU A 562 58.67 22.70 26.92
N GLN A 563 57.53 23.05 27.51
CA GLN A 563 57.48 23.58 28.87
C GLN A 563 57.92 22.55 29.91
N LEU A 564 57.45 21.30 29.77
CA LEU A 564 57.87 20.19 30.62
C LEU A 564 59.39 20.02 30.58
N ARG A 565 59.96 19.95 29.38
CA ARG A 565 61.42 19.83 29.19
C ARG A 565 62.19 20.98 29.85
N LYS A 566 61.77 22.22 29.62
CA LYS A 566 62.42 23.41 30.22
C LYS A 566 62.39 23.37 31.75
N ARG A 567 61.24 22.99 32.34
CA ARG A 567 61.11 22.87 33.80
C ARG A 567 62.00 21.75 34.35
N THR A 568 62.02 20.58 33.70
CA THR A 568 62.89 19.46 34.08
C THR A 568 64.37 19.85 34.01
N GLN A 569 64.81 20.51 32.94
CA GLN A 569 66.18 21.03 32.82
C GLN A 569 66.53 22.01 33.94
N GLY A 570 65.64 22.95 34.25
CA GLY A 570 65.83 23.93 35.32
C GLY A 570 66.02 23.28 36.69
N ILE A 571 65.17 22.31 37.05
CA ILE A 571 65.28 21.60 38.34
C ILE A 571 66.59 20.78 38.40
N LEU A 572 66.91 20.02 37.35
CA LEU A 572 68.13 19.22 37.31
C LEU A 572 69.38 20.10 37.43
N SER A 573 69.45 21.20 36.65
CA SER A 573 70.57 22.13 36.68
C SER A 573 70.78 22.74 38.07
N ASN A 574 69.70 23.13 38.74
CA ASN A 574 69.76 23.69 40.09
C ASN A 574 70.29 22.66 41.10
N ARG A 575 69.78 21.42 41.08
CA ARG A 575 70.27 20.37 41.98
C ARG A 575 71.73 20.00 41.71
N LEU A 576 72.14 19.95 40.45
CA LEU A 576 73.54 19.71 40.07
C LEU A 576 74.45 20.85 40.53
N SER A 577 74.00 22.10 40.42
CA SER A 577 74.77 23.26 40.91
C SER A 577 74.98 23.21 42.42
N VAL A 578 73.94 22.81 43.18
CA VAL A 578 74.05 22.62 44.64
C VAL A 578 75.04 21.51 44.96
N LEU A 579 74.90 20.34 44.32
CA LEU A 579 75.80 19.20 44.51
C LEU A 579 77.26 19.57 44.19
N ARG A 580 77.48 20.22 43.05
CA ARG A 580 78.80 20.68 42.59
C ARG A 580 79.41 21.66 43.59
N GLY A 581 78.64 22.66 44.05
CA GLY A 581 79.09 23.62 45.06
C GLY A 581 79.44 22.98 46.40
N GLN A 582 78.76 21.89 46.80
CA GLN A 582 79.18 21.12 47.98
C GLN A 582 80.49 20.39 47.75
N LEU A 583 80.64 19.68 46.62
CA LEU A 583 81.85 18.94 46.30
C LEU A 583 83.07 19.86 46.15
N GLU A 584 82.92 21.03 45.54
CA GLU A 584 83.97 22.06 45.43
C GLU A 584 84.47 22.52 46.82
N LYS A 585 83.56 22.72 47.78
CA LYS A 585 83.93 23.05 49.17
C LYS A 585 84.70 21.91 49.86
N VAL A 586 84.35 20.65 49.58
CA VAL A 586 85.09 19.49 50.11
C VAL A 586 86.50 19.39 49.51
N ILE A 587 86.69 19.76 48.23
CA ILE A 587 88.02 19.80 47.60
C ILE A 587 88.92 20.87 48.23
N GLN A 588 88.39 22.07 48.47
CA GLN A 588 89.14 23.17 49.08
C GLN A 588 89.72 22.79 50.46
N GLU A 589 89.06 21.88 51.19
CA GLU A 589 89.49 21.42 52.51
C GLU A 589 90.42 20.18 52.50
N ARG A 590 90.33 19.30 51.49
CA ARG A 590 90.99 17.98 51.52
C ARG A 590 91.87 17.61 50.30
N ASN A 591 91.92 18.46 49.27
CA ASN A 591 92.74 18.34 48.04
C ASN A 591 92.94 16.90 47.50
N LYS A 592 91.84 16.24 47.08
CA LYS A 592 91.84 14.88 46.51
C LYS A 592 91.53 14.89 45.01
N ASP A 593 92.37 14.21 44.20
CA ASP A 593 92.24 14.13 42.73
C ASP A 593 90.95 13.41 42.25
N ASP A 594 90.43 12.45 43.02
CA ASP A 594 89.21 11.70 42.67
C ASP A 594 87.96 12.61 42.63
N ILE A 595 87.91 13.65 43.47
CA ILE A 595 86.77 14.57 43.53
C ILE A 595 86.82 15.56 42.35
N LYS A 596 88.02 15.90 41.87
CA LYS A 596 88.21 16.75 40.68
C LYS A 596 87.65 16.08 39.43
N THR A 597 87.89 14.78 39.29
CA THR A 597 87.34 13.95 38.21
C THR A 597 85.79 13.87 38.27
N LEU A 598 85.21 13.80 39.48
CA LEU A 598 83.76 13.85 39.67
C LEU A 598 83.15 15.22 39.30
N LEU A 599 83.84 16.34 39.57
CA LEU A 599 83.39 17.67 39.15
C LEU A 599 83.41 17.85 37.64
N ASP A 600 84.39 17.29 36.94
CA ASP A 600 84.45 17.30 35.48
C ASP A 600 83.32 16.47 34.83
N LEU A 601 82.81 15.46 35.55
CA LEU A 601 81.62 14.71 35.14
C LEU A 601 80.30 15.46 35.42
N LEU A 602 80.29 16.50 36.26
CA LEU A 602 79.12 17.32 36.63
C LEU A 602 79.06 18.65 35.85
N GLN A 603 79.39 18.62 34.56
CA GLN A 603 79.33 19.80 33.69
C GLN A 603 77.89 20.26 33.43
N LEU A 604 77.53 21.43 33.95
CA LEU A 604 76.19 22.02 33.85
C LEU A 604 75.73 22.31 32.41
N ASN A 605 76.66 22.47 31.46
CA ASN A 605 76.33 22.68 30.04
C ASN A 605 76.03 21.37 29.27
N LYS A 606 76.11 20.20 29.93
CA LYS A 606 75.86 18.87 29.32
C LYS A 606 74.88 18.04 30.15
N LEU A 607 73.76 18.63 30.59
CA LEU A 607 72.78 18.03 31.51
C LEU A 607 72.34 16.60 31.15
N ASN A 608 72.06 16.30 29.88
CA ASN A 608 71.67 14.95 29.45
C ASN A 608 72.78 13.91 29.69
N ASN A 609 74.03 14.26 29.36
CA ASN A 609 75.18 13.38 29.58
C ASN A 609 75.44 13.19 31.07
N VAL A 610 75.29 14.25 31.87
CA VAL A 610 75.38 14.16 33.33
C VAL A 610 74.32 13.21 33.87
N ALA A 611 73.04 13.41 33.54
CA ALA A 611 71.94 12.58 34.00
C ALA A 611 72.09 11.09 33.62
N ALA A 612 72.57 10.81 32.41
CA ALA A 612 72.87 9.46 31.95
C ALA A 612 74.05 8.81 32.73
N ASN A 613 75.11 9.59 33.00
CA ASN A 613 76.33 9.12 33.64
C ASN A 613 76.26 9.05 35.18
N LEU A 614 75.20 9.60 35.80
CA LEU A 614 74.91 9.34 37.22
C LEU A 614 74.55 7.86 37.37
N THR A 615 75.51 7.01 37.71
CA THR A 615 75.24 5.60 38.06
C THR A 615 75.03 5.47 39.57
N PRO A 616 74.37 4.40 40.06
CA PRO A 616 74.23 4.18 41.50
C PRO A 616 75.56 4.22 42.26
N ALA A 617 76.64 3.68 41.68
CA ALA A 617 77.98 3.72 42.25
C ALA A 617 78.54 5.15 42.35
N VAL A 618 78.29 6.00 41.34
CA VAL A 618 78.69 7.42 41.36
C VAL A 618 77.90 8.18 42.42
N ILE A 619 76.59 7.94 42.53
CA ILE A 619 75.72 8.54 43.56
C ILE A 619 76.16 8.13 44.97
N GLU A 620 76.43 6.84 45.19
CA GLU A 620 76.91 6.32 46.48
C GLU A 620 78.27 6.92 46.85
N THR A 621 79.17 7.05 45.88
CA THR A 621 80.48 7.69 46.08
C THR A 621 80.32 9.16 46.46
N MET A 622 79.48 9.91 45.75
CA MET A 622 79.19 11.32 46.06
C MET A 622 78.54 11.46 47.45
N GLN A 623 77.58 10.60 47.78
CA GLN A 623 76.92 10.59 49.08
C GLN A 623 77.92 10.31 50.21
N LYS A 624 78.77 9.30 50.07
CA LYS A 624 79.82 8.97 51.05
C LYS A 624 80.82 10.12 51.25
N ILE A 625 81.23 10.79 50.19
CA ILE A 625 82.10 11.98 50.26
C ILE A 625 81.43 13.11 51.07
N LEU A 626 80.13 13.36 50.82
CA LEU A 626 79.38 14.42 51.49
C LEU A 626 79.04 14.09 52.95
N ASP A 627 78.80 12.81 53.26
CA ASP A 627 78.58 12.29 54.61
C ASP A 627 79.87 12.30 55.44
N ASP A 628 81.01 11.92 54.86
CA ASP A 628 82.35 12.02 55.48
C ASP A 628 82.79 13.47 55.72
N ALA A 629 82.23 14.41 54.95
CA ALA A 629 82.38 15.85 55.15
C ALA A 629 81.36 16.43 56.16
N ASN A 630 80.40 15.61 56.59
CA ASN A 630 79.28 15.91 57.47
C ASN A 630 78.48 17.16 57.04
N THR A 631 78.26 17.33 55.73
CA THR A 631 77.60 18.52 55.17
C THR A 631 76.10 18.33 54.98
N GLN A 632 75.31 19.37 55.24
CA GLN A 632 73.86 19.36 55.01
C GLN A 632 73.41 20.68 54.38
N VAL A 633 72.75 20.60 53.22
CA VAL A 633 72.13 21.77 52.58
C VAL A 633 70.75 22.00 53.17
N ILE A 634 70.52 23.24 53.59
CA ILE A 634 69.21 23.73 54.02
C ILE A 634 68.85 24.89 53.10
N LYS A 635 67.63 24.86 52.57
CA LYS A 635 67.13 25.94 51.74
C LYS A 635 66.87 27.14 52.63
N THR A 636 67.52 28.26 52.33
CA THR A 636 67.33 29.48 53.11
C THR A 636 66.18 30.34 52.57
N ARG A 637 65.49 31.05 53.48
CA ARG A 637 64.53 32.11 53.11
C ARG A 637 65.11 33.51 53.28
N VAL A 638 66.39 33.64 53.63
CA VAL A 638 67.00 34.95 53.90
C VAL A 638 66.88 35.91 52.69
N ILE A 639 67.07 35.41 51.46
CA ILE A 639 66.94 36.25 50.26
C ILE A 639 65.49 36.72 50.09
N ASP A 640 64.49 35.85 50.27
CA ASP A 640 63.07 36.21 50.19
C ASP A 640 62.70 37.24 51.26
N CYS A 641 63.19 37.05 52.50
CA CYS A 641 62.96 37.97 53.61
C CYS A 641 63.66 39.32 53.42
N ILE A 642 64.87 39.35 52.86
CA ILE A 642 65.59 40.62 52.67
C ILE A 642 65.07 41.39 51.45
N THR A 643 64.65 40.70 50.40
CA THR A 643 64.04 41.35 49.23
C THR A 643 62.64 41.88 49.52
N SER A 644 61.91 41.32 50.49
CA SER A 644 60.69 41.94 51.01
C SER A 644 60.97 43.22 51.81
N ASP A 645 62.05 43.23 52.59
CA ASP A 645 62.43 44.40 53.41
C ASP A 645 63.13 45.50 52.57
N PHE A 646 63.72 45.12 51.43
CA PHE A 646 64.41 46.00 50.48
C PHE A 646 63.97 45.71 49.05
N SER A 647 62.78 46.18 48.67
CA SER A 647 62.26 46.01 47.30
C SER A 647 62.99 46.86 46.25
N VAL A 648 63.66 47.95 46.66
CA VAL A 648 64.50 48.82 45.81
C VAL A 648 65.73 49.28 46.62
N LEU A 649 66.93 49.19 46.06
CA LEU A 649 68.19 49.51 46.74
C LEU A 649 68.81 50.82 46.24
N ALA A 650 68.99 51.82 47.12
CA ALA A 650 69.76 53.04 46.82
C ALA A 650 71.19 52.93 47.38
N GLN A 651 72.14 53.70 46.84
CA GLN A 651 73.57 53.60 47.19
C GLN A 651 73.84 53.83 48.69
N GLY A 652 73.04 54.66 49.36
CA GLY A 652 73.15 54.92 50.80
C GLY A 652 72.64 53.78 51.70
N ASP A 653 71.88 52.83 51.15
CA ASP A 653 71.28 51.72 51.89
C ASP A 653 72.08 50.41 51.75
N ILE A 654 73.16 50.40 50.96
CA ILE A 654 73.98 49.21 50.70
C ILE A 654 74.55 48.64 52.00
N ASP A 655 75.13 49.48 52.84
CA ASP A 655 75.73 49.02 54.11
C ASP A 655 74.67 48.42 55.03
N ARG A 656 73.49 49.06 55.10
CA ARG A 656 72.35 48.58 55.89
C ARG A 656 71.79 47.25 55.35
N PHE A 657 71.69 47.12 54.04
CA PHE A 657 71.28 45.88 53.37
C PHE A 657 72.26 44.74 53.63
N LEU A 658 73.56 44.98 53.48
CA LEU A 658 74.60 43.98 53.72
C LEU A 658 74.64 43.57 55.19
N ASP A 659 74.48 44.50 56.13
CA ASP A 659 74.40 44.19 57.55
C ASP A 659 73.14 43.39 57.90
N GLN A 660 71.98 43.73 57.34
CA GLN A 660 70.75 42.94 57.56
C GLN A 660 70.84 41.56 56.91
N LEU A 661 71.43 41.45 55.72
CA LEU A 661 71.69 40.17 55.05
C LEU A 661 72.59 39.30 55.91
N ARG A 662 73.69 39.87 56.39
CA ARG A 662 74.61 39.20 57.29
C ARG A 662 73.92 38.73 58.56
N ASN A 663 73.15 39.58 59.22
CA ASN A 663 72.44 39.24 60.45
C ASN A 663 71.40 38.14 60.25
N LEU A 664 70.63 38.20 59.16
CA LEU A 664 69.67 37.16 58.81
C LEU A 664 70.36 35.82 58.50
N LEU A 665 71.50 35.86 57.80
CA LEU A 665 72.30 34.66 57.54
C LEU A 665 72.90 34.07 58.81
N GLU A 666 73.52 34.89 59.64
CA GLU A 666 74.11 34.46 60.91
C GLU A 666 73.04 33.85 61.84
N LYS A 667 71.86 34.47 61.90
CA LYS A 667 70.69 33.94 62.62
C LYS A 667 70.27 32.58 62.06
N GLU A 668 70.12 32.46 60.74
CA GLU A 668 69.66 31.22 60.12
C GLU A 668 70.68 30.09 60.24
N PHE A 669 71.99 30.39 60.15
CA PHE A 669 73.05 29.43 60.47
C PHE A 669 73.00 28.98 61.94
N THR A 670 72.65 29.87 62.86
CA THR A 670 72.57 29.56 64.30
C THR A 670 71.36 28.69 64.61
N GLU A 671 70.19 29.02 64.07
CA GLU A 671 68.95 28.27 64.27
C GLU A 671 69.01 26.86 63.65
N GLN A 672 69.72 26.71 62.54
CA GLN A 672 69.84 25.43 61.83
C GLN A 672 71.03 24.58 62.28
N LYS A 673 71.85 25.09 63.21
CA LYS A 673 73.06 24.41 63.69
C LYS A 673 72.67 23.14 64.46
N LYS A 674 73.06 21.98 63.92
CA LYS A 674 72.94 20.67 64.60
C LYS A 674 74.33 20.17 64.99
N GLU A 675 74.45 19.59 66.18
CA GLU A 675 75.73 19.06 66.68
C GLU A 675 76.36 18.10 65.66
N GLY A 676 77.61 18.38 65.30
CA GLY A 676 78.41 17.60 64.35
C GLY A 676 78.25 17.98 62.87
N LYS A 677 77.14 18.59 62.40
CA LYS A 677 76.89 18.83 60.96
C LYS A 677 77.28 20.23 60.49
N LYS A 678 77.96 20.32 59.35
CA LYS A 678 78.25 21.56 58.61
C LYS A 678 77.04 21.97 57.78
N ILE A 679 76.38 23.06 58.15
CA ILE A 679 75.23 23.60 57.42
C ILE A 679 75.71 24.42 56.22
N LEU A 680 75.09 24.19 55.07
CA LEU A 680 75.24 25.01 53.87
C LEU A 680 73.88 25.60 53.52
N LEU A 681 73.77 26.92 53.51
CA LEU A 681 72.56 27.59 53.05
C LEU A 681 72.57 27.63 51.52
N SER A 682 71.53 27.09 50.91
CA SER A 682 71.30 27.19 49.48
C SER A 682 70.34 28.35 49.22
N PHE A 683 70.86 29.37 48.53
CA PHE A 683 70.12 30.51 48.03
C PHE A 683 69.36 30.09 46.77
N LYS A 684 68.09 30.49 46.66
CA LYS A 684 67.34 30.35 45.42
C LYS A 684 67.35 31.67 44.67
#